data_AF-A0A925FCC7-F1
#
_entry.id   AF-A0A925FCC7-F1
#
_cell.length_a   1.000
_cell.length_b   1.000
_cell.length_c   1.000
_cell.angle_alpha   90.00
_cell.angle_beta   90.00
_cell.angle_gamma   90.00
#
_symmetry.space_group_name_H-M   'P 1'
#
loop_
_entity.id
_entity.type
_entity.pdbx_description
1 polymer ?
#
loop_
_entity_poly.entity_id
_entity_poly.type
_entity_poly.pdbx_seq_one_letter_code
_entity_poly.pdbx_strand_id
1 'polypeptide(L)'
;MRRPRSVLLLGIPALIGAALAIWWVRSIGGGALLRGLAKANPAFALLAVGVTAAWLFTRFIRWQFLLRRVGVRLPIRTTLGTYVAGLPGTATPAYLGEAVRGFFIRRRFGVPMRLSLAVLVLERLYDVAALAIVTLATGLLVGVPGAVRTGTVFLVIAVVGAVVTWPLGRRVGIREDAMASLRAPGTVVPALVLSVIAWAAAGLLIAIAARALGVSVGWLEGARVFGTSTLLGAVTLLPAGVGVTGSITILELGRLGLETTSAVLVTSLVRLTSTGAALAVGAVFLVREVRALRRGDARPAEGAAHFDQIAEQYNAQWSPHVWDLLLDRKLGFMSEALPRPASAAGLGLDLGCGLGIQTSEMRKRGYQVIGLDPSVGLLAVGQQRLGPSPVLAASALELPFADRSLDFVYAIGVLHHLPGRDAQQQALREITRVLRPGGTLLVHESNPRNPLFRFYMGYLFPILKSIDEGTEWWLDPRTWERVDGMRLEGVRYFTFLPDFTPRVLMKSAVTVERLLERGPTRTYSAHYMAILRRAATVALVCLGVSAAGRAQAQGTARVTVTPDSVSLPVPRSEPLTAIVRDGNGNVVRGAPVRWTSSDPKVATVAATGLLSAVGPGAALVVARAGSASDTIAVTVVPRADGKITRVVIAPAERRIAVGETATLTGAAFTATGRVSTAEWHLWNTDNPLVVSVTSNGRVTGLGPGTARLTMSAAGVTASAVVTVTGATSNVITVDTTVSFQTMTGWQGGGQNGWLECNPLAFSLYKNQLHDRLVNELGIERVTIALRSGAENTRDYHAEFVAGSIPSAEYRRSWSAPVNDNDDPFTTDSAAFQWGFLDGFIDHAILPLRERMAARGEQLQLVLTYVDFQRGGYAPGALRHMKHPDEYAEFVTMAFMHLKAKYGFTPDAIELILEPEHTPYTAADIARAMVALVKRLRDHGFTPKILAPSTTSVYNAAVLYDQMLQVPGALGLIDEFAYHRYVAASYPAMAAIGQRWLRDGVKTAMLEHIGASFAELYEDLVVANASSWMQFANAYCGRRDNPAQDGVYYQVNQTEPGRPRINITNEAKRYRQVFAYVRRGAVRVGATSRNPTDLLPLAFRNVNGKTIAVVWATRAATFEVTGLPAGTYGLNFGTTGAQWNVDRPDQRIDPGGSVRASLPAGGVMTIYER
;
A
#
# COMPACT_ATOMS: atom_id res chain seq x y z
N MET A 1 13.50 18.51 -21.04
CA MET A 1 13.14 17.79 -22.29
C MET A 1 11.64 17.50 -22.28
N ARG A 2 10.84 18.12 -23.16
CA ARG A 2 9.36 18.08 -23.15
C ARG A 2 8.71 17.55 -24.45
N ARG A 3 9.46 16.95 -25.39
CA ARG A 3 8.92 16.41 -26.66
C ARG A 3 9.46 15.01 -26.97
N PRO A 4 8.66 14.11 -27.60
CA PRO A 4 9.08 12.76 -27.97
C PRO A 4 10.04 12.70 -29.19
N ARG A 5 10.31 13.83 -29.86
CA ARG A 5 11.24 13.89 -31.02
C ARG A 5 12.67 13.44 -30.70
N SER A 6 13.12 13.53 -29.44
CA SER A 6 14.46 13.08 -29.05
C SER A 6 14.63 11.56 -28.94
N VAL A 7 13.55 10.76 -28.99
CA VAL A 7 13.64 9.30 -29.06
C VAL A 7 13.93 8.84 -30.50
N LEU A 8 13.49 9.59 -31.51
CA LEU A 8 13.82 9.34 -32.93
C LEU A 8 15.32 9.49 -33.22
N LEU A 9 16.03 10.36 -32.48
CA LEU A 9 17.49 10.50 -32.57
C LEU A 9 18.26 9.23 -32.15
N LEU A 10 17.63 8.29 -31.44
CA LEU A 10 18.22 6.98 -31.10
C LEU A 10 18.10 5.94 -32.23
N GLY A 11 17.28 6.19 -33.26
CA GLY A 11 17.18 5.31 -34.43
C GLY A 11 18.39 5.43 -35.37
N ILE A 12 18.98 6.62 -35.45
CA ILE A 12 20.11 6.91 -36.36
C ILE A 12 21.35 6.06 -36.06
N PRO A 13 21.82 5.91 -34.80
CA PRO A 13 22.94 5.03 -34.48
C PRO A 13 22.66 3.54 -34.76
N ALA A 14 21.42 3.08 -34.59
CA ALA A 14 21.02 1.71 -34.91
C ALA A 14 21.06 1.45 -36.43
N LEU A 15 20.62 2.42 -37.25
CA LEU A 15 20.73 2.36 -38.72
C LEU A 15 22.19 2.40 -39.18
N ILE A 16 23.04 3.23 -38.55
CA ILE A 16 24.49 3.26 -38.82
C ILE A 16 25.14 1.91 -38.45
N GLY A 17 24.81 1.35 -37.29
CA GLY A 17 25.31 0.03 -36.88
C GLY A 17 24.88 -1.10 -37.82
N ALA A 18 23.63 -1.07 -38.30
CA ALA A 18 23.13 -2.02 -39.30
C ALA A 18 23.83 -1.85 -40.65
N ALA A 19 24.03 -0.61 -41.12
CA ALA A 19 24.75 -0.33 -42.36
C ALA A 19 26.21 -0.79 -42.31
N LEU A 20 26.90 -0.55 -41.19
CA LEU A 20 28.27 -1.04 -40.96
C LEU A 20 28.34 -2.57 -40.90
N ALA A 21 27.35 -3.25 -40.29
CA ALA A 21 27.28 -4.70 -40.27
C ALA A 21 27.03 -5.30 -41.66
N ILE A 22 26.13 -4.68 -42.46
CA ILE A 22 25.86 -5.08 -43.86
C ILE A 22 27.11 -4.85 -44.72
N TRP A 23 27.80 -3.72 -44.55
CA TRP A 23 29.07 -3.44 -45.23
C TRP A 23 30.14 -4.48 -44.88
N TRP A 24 30.29 -4.82 -43.60
CA TRP A 24 31.24 -5.84 -43.13
C TRP A 24 30.96 -7.25 -43.68
N VAL A 25 29.68 -7.67 -43.71
CA VAL A 25 29.27 -8.94 -44.34
C VAL A 25 29.53 -8.94 -45.85
N ARG A 26 29.39 -7.79 -46.53
CA ARG A 26 29.72 -7.65 -47.95
C ARG A 26 31.23 -7.70 -48.19
N SER A 27 32.05 -7.01 -47.39
CA SER A 27 33.52 -6.96 -47.56
C SER A 27 34.24 -8.28 -47.29
N ILE A 28 33.62 -9.21 -46.55
CA ILE A 28 34.18 -10.55 -46.25
C ILE A 28 33.77 -11.62 -47.28
N GLY A 29 32.92 -11.27 -48.27
CA GLY A 29 32.40 -12.23 -49.24
C GLY A 29 31.25 -13.06 -48.65
N GLY A 30 30.13 -12.38 -48.36
CA GLY A 30 28.98 -12.92 -47.62
C GLY A 30 28.45 -14.31 -48.04
N GLY A 31 28.59 -14.70 -49.32
CA GLY A 31 28.21 -16.04 -49.78
C GLY A 31 29.04 -17.18 -49.17
N ALA A 32 30.34 -16.96 -48.93
CA ALA A 32 31.20 -17.94 -48.24
C ALA A 32 30.92 -17.96 -46.73
N LEU A 33 30.73 -16.77 -46.13
CA LEU A 33 30.36 -16.60 -44.73
C LEU A 33 29.04 -17.32 -44.39
N LEU A 34 27.99 -17.12 -45.20
CA LEU A 34 26.70 -17.78 -45.03
C LEU A 34 26.80 -19.31 -45.17
N ARG A 35 27.56 -19.81 -46.16
CA ARG A 35 27.80 -21.26 -46.31
C ARG A 35 28.61 -21.85 -45.14
N GLY A 36 29.54 -21.09 -44.56
CA GLY A 36 30.28 -21.50 -43.37
C GLY A 36 29.42 -21.55 -42.11
N LEU A 37 28.59 -20.52 -41.89
CA LEU A 37 27.65 -20.49 -40.77
C LEU A 37 26.54 -21.54 -40.88
N ALA A 38 26.09 -21.86 -42.11
CA ALA A 38 25.11 -22.93 -42.34
C ALA A 38 25.63 -24.34 -42.01
N LYS A 39 26.95 -24.53 -41.89
CA LYS A 39 27.58 -25.78 -41.43
C LYS A 39 27.75 -25.84 -39.91
N ALA A 40 27.44 -24.76 -39.18
CA ALA A 40 27.60 -24.73 -37.73
C ALA A 40 26.58 -25.66 -37.04
N ASN A 41 27.04 -26.46 -36.08
CA ASN A 41 26.17 -27.36 -35.33
C ASN A 41 25.13 -26.56 -34.50
N PRO A 42 23.82 -26.78 -34.70
CA PRO A 42 22.77 -25.97 -34.10
C PRO A 42 22.72 -26.09 -32.57
N ALA A 43 23.15 -27.22 -31.98
CA ALA A 43 23.16 -27.40 -30.54
C ALA A 43 24.14 -26.43 -29.84
N PHE A 44 25.32 -26.22 -30.43
CA PHE A 44 26.29 -25.24 -29.91
C PHE A 44 25.86 -23.79 -30.19
N ALA A 45 25.15 -23.53 -31.29
CA ALA A 45 24.54 -22.21 -31.54
C ALA A 45 23.46 -21.87 -30.50
N LEU A 46 22.58 -22.83 -30.16
CA LEU A 46 21.59 -22.67 -29.09
C LEU A 46 22.26 -22.48 -27.72
N LEU A 47 23.34 -23.21 -27.43
CA LEU A 47 24.14 -23.02 -26.22
C LEU A 47 24.74 -21.61 -26.14
N ALA A 48 25.25 -21.07 -27.26
CA ALA A 48 25.79 -19.70 -27.31
C ALA A 48 24.71 -18.63 -27.06
N VAL A 49 23.47 -18.86 -27.53
CA VAL A 49 22.32 -18.00 -27.19
C VAL A 49 21.97 -18.11 -25.70
N GLY A 50 21.96 -19.32 -25.13
CA GLY A 50 21.72 -19.54 -23.70
C GLY A 50 22.77 -18.87 -22.80
N VAL A 51 24.06 -18.99 -23.15
CA VAL A 51 25.16 -18.30 -22.46
C VAL A 51 25.04 -16.78 -22.59
N THR A 52 24.66 -16.26 -23.76
CA THR A 52 24.40 -14.83 -23.96
C THR A 52 23.24 -14.35 -23.09
N ALA A 53 22.14 -15.11 -23.01
CA ALA A 53 21.02 -14.80 -22.15
C ALA A 53 21.42 -14.79 -20.66
N ALA A 54 22.18 -15.77 -20.20
CA ALA A 54 22.70 -15.82 -18.83
C ALA A 54 23.65 -14.64 -18.49
N TRP A 55 24.51 -14.25 -19.45
CA TRP A 55 25.39 -13.08 -19.34
C TRP A 55 24.58 -11.77 -19.19
N LEU A 56 23.63 -11.53 -20.10
CA LEU A 56 22.75 -10.35 -20.05
C LEU A 56 21.89 -10.33 -18.78
N PHE A 57 21.36 -11.49 -18.37
CA PHE A 57 20.57 -11.62 -17.16
C PHE A 57 21.39 -11.30 -15.90
N THR A 58 22.62 -11.79 -15.81
CA THR A 58 23.52 -11.48 -14.69
C THR A 58 23.82 -9.98 -14.60
N ARG A 59 24.01 -9.29 -15.75
CA ARG A 59 24.18 -7.82 -15.79
C ARG A 59 22.89 -7.07 -15.39
N PHE A 60 21.71 -7.58 -15.74
CA PHE A 60 20.42 -7.07 -15.28
C PHE A 60 20.24 -7.22 -13.76
N ILE A 61 20.59 -8.38 -13.18
CA ILE A 61 20.56 -8.59 -11.72
C ILE A 61 21.52 -7.63 -11.00
N ARG A 62 22.72 -7.40 -11.55
CA ARG A 62 23.65 -6.38 -11.03
C ARG A 62 23.06 -4.96 -11.08
N TRP A 63 22.38 -4.60 -12.17
CA TRP A 63 21.71 -3.30 -12.28
C TRP A 63 20.62 -3.11 -11.22
N GLN A 64 19.76 -4.12 -11.03
CA GLN A 64 18.76 -4.14 -9.96
C GLN A 64 19.39 -4.03 -8.57
N PHE A 65 20.47 -4.79 -8.31
CA PHE A 65 21.21 -4.71 -7.05
C PHE A 65 21.73 -3.30 -6.78
N LEU A 66 22.34 -2.63 -7.77
CA LEU A 66 22.87 -1.27 -7.61
C LEU A 66 21.76 -0.22 -7.41
N LEU A 67 20.62 -0.33 -8.11
CA LEU A 67 19.45 0.52 -7.86
C LEU A 67 18.94 0.40 -6.42
N ARG A 68 18.84 -0.83 -5.90
CA ARG A 68 18.41 -1.09 -4.52
C ARG A 68 19.35 -0.48 -3.47
N ARG A 69 20.65 -0.35 -3.78
CA ARG A 69 21.63 0.31 -2.89
C ARG A 69 21.42 1.82 -2.79
N VAL A 70 20.84 2.48 -3.80
CA VAL A 70 20.46 3.90 -3.75
C VAL A 70 18.99 4.13 -3.34
N GLY A 71 18.35 3.11 -2.75
CA GLY A 71 16.96 3.20 -2.27
C GLY A 71 15.90 3.04 -3.36
N VAL A 72 16.27 2.72 -4.60
CA VAL A 72 15.34 2.53 -5.72
C VAL A 72 15.02 1.04 -5.86
N ARG A 73 13.78 0.67 -5.57
CA ARG A 73 13.24 -0.68 -5.82
C ARG A 73 12.18 -0.59 -6.92
N LEU A 74 12.23 -1.48 -7.90
CA LEU A 74 11.34 -1.46 -9.06
C LEU A 74 10.89 -2.89 -9.41
N PRO A 75 9.68 -3.07 -9.99
CA PRO A 75 9.20 -4.39 -10.40
C PRO A 75 10.13 -5.06 -11.42
N ILE A 76 10.57 -6.28 -11.14
CA ILE A 76 11.63 -6.97 -11.90
C ILE A 76 11.15 -7.35 -13.30
N ARG A 77 9.95 -7.93 -13.44
CA ARG A 77 9.36 -8.30 -14.75
C ARG A 77 9.27 -7.09 -15.69
N THR A 78 8.73 -5.99 -15.17
CA THR A 78 8.53 -4.74 -15.92
C THR A 78 9.87 -4.08 -16.29
N THR A 79 10.81 -4.03 -15.35
CA THR A 79 12.13 -3.40 -15.60
C THR A 79 13.11 -4.28 -16.37
N LEU A 80 12.93 -5.60 -16.44
CA LEU A 80 13.66 -6.47 -17.37
C LEU A 80 13.39 -6.06 -18.82
N GLY A 81 12.12 -5.85 -19.17
CA GLY A 81 11.76 -5.32 -20.49
C GLY A 81 12.35 -3.94 -20.77
N THR A 82 12.41 -3.07 -19.74
CA THR A 82 13.06 -1.75 -19.82
C THR A 82 14.58 -1.84 -20.00
N TYR A 83 15.23 -2.83 -19.37
CA TYR A 83 16.66 -3.07 -19.51
C TYR A 83 17.01 -3.57 -20.92
N VAL A 84 16.24 -4.55 -21.41
CA VAL A 84 16.35 -5.08 -22.78
C VAL A 84 16.11 -3.99 -23.83
N ALA A 85 15.09 -3.13 -23.63
CA ALA A 85 14.85 -1.94 -24.45
C ALA A 85 16.03 -0.93 -24.47
N GLY A 86 16.95 -1.00 -23.51
CA GLY A 86 18.18 -0.20 -23.47
C GLY A 86 19.33 -0.76 -24.32
N LEU A 87 19.31 -2.05 -24.66
CA LEU A 87 20.40 -2.72 -25.38
C LEU A 87 20.70 -2.15 -26.79
N PRO A 88 19.75 -1.63 -27.59
CA PRO A 88 20.05 -0.92 -28.84
C PRO A 88 20.97 0.29 -28.64
N GLY A 89 20.95 0.88 -27.45
CA GLY A 89 21.87 1.92 -27.02
C GLY A 89 23.33 1.50 -27.01
N THR A 90 23.65 0.20 -27.09
CA THR A 90 25.03 -0.26 -27.23
C THR A 90 25.67 0.08 -28.58
N ALA A 91 24.85 0.32 -29.62
CA ALA A 91 25.29 0.81 -30.93
C ALA A 91 25.54 2.34 -30.94
N THR A 92 25.93 2.93 -29.81
CA THR A 92 26.27 4.35 -29.69
C THR A 92 27.68 4.54 -29.13
N PRO A 93 28.34 5.67 -29.40
CA PRO A 93 29.66 5.95 -28.84
C PRO A 93 29.68 5.86 -27.32
N ALA A 94 30.71 5.20 -26.78
CA ALA A 94 30.88 4.93 -25.35
C ALA A 94 29.65 4.28 -24.64
N TYR A 95 28.76 3.62 -25.39
CA TYR A 95 27.51 3.02 -24.89
C TYR A 95 26.50 4.00 -24.25
N LEU A 96 26.62 5.31 -24.51
CA LEU A 96 25.81 6.35 -23.87
C LEU A 96 24.30 6.20 -24.10
N GLY A 97 23.89 5.59 -25.22
CA GLY A 97 22.50 5.30 -25.56
C GLY A 97 21.79 4.38 -24.57
N GLU A 98 22.50 3.56 -23.80
CA GLU A 98 21.89 2.76 -22.72
C GLU A 98 21.18 3.64 -21.67
N ALA A 99 21.54 4.94 -21.55
CA ALA A 99 20.86 5.90 -20.69
C ALA A 99 19.35 6.06 -20.99
N VAL A 100 18.86 5.61 -22.16
CA VAL A 100 17.42 5.55 -22.46
C VAL A 100 16.63 4.74 -21.42
N ARG A 101 17.22 3.72 -20.78
CA ARG A 101 16.56 2.99 -19.69
C ARG A 101 16.26 3.88 -18.48
N GLY A 102 17.14 4.85 -18.21
CA GLY A 102 16.93 5.90 -17.21
C GLY A 102 15.75 6.81 -17.54
N PHE A 103 15.51 7.08 -18.83
CA PHE A 103 14.34 7.85 -19.28
C PHE A 103 13.04 7.06 -19.08
N PHE A 104 13.03 5.78 -19.43
CA PHE A 104 11.86 4.91 -19.23
C PHE A 104 11.50 4.79 -17.75
N ILE A 105 12.47 4.47 -16.86
CA ILE A 105 12.15 4.37 -15.43
C ILE A 105 11.80 5.71 -14.78
N ARG A 106 12.36 6.83 -15.26
CA ARG A 106 11.93 8.17 -14.83
C ARG A 106 10.48 8.44 -15.17
N ARG A 107 10.04 8.07 -16.38
CA ARG A 107 8.69 8.37 -16.87
C ARG A 107 7.62 7.44 -16.28
N ARG A 108 7.99 6.19 -15.96
CA ARG A 108 7.09 5.15 -15.44
C ARG A 108 7.06 5.01 -13.91
N PHE A 109 8.16 5.38 -13.23
CA PHE A 109 8.31 5.19 -11.77
C PHE A 109 8.86 6.44 -11.06
N GLY A 110 8.91 7.61 -11.73
CA GLY A 110 9.37 8.87 -11.14
C GLY A 110 10.87 8.96 -10.81
N VAL A 111 11.67 7.93 -11.08
CA VAL A 111 13.08 7.84 -10.67
C VAL A 111 13.91 9.02 -11.23
N PRO A 112 14.62 9.79 -10.38
CA PRO A 112 15.49 10.88 -10.84
C PRO A 112 16.62 10.39 -11.77
N MET A 113 16.71 10.99 -12.96
CA MET A 113 17.72 10.65 -13.98
C MET A 113 19.16 10.64 -13.44
N ARG A 114 19.50 11.54 -12.50
CA ARG A 114 20.82 11.61 -11.86
C ARG A 114 21.22 10.31 -11.14
N LEU A 115 20.25 9.59 -10.54
CA LEU A 115 20.50 8.30 -9.90
C LEU A 115 20.71 7.20 -10.95
N SER A 116 19.89 7.18 -12.00
CA SER A 116 20.01 6.22 -13.10
C SER A 116 21.34 6.33 -13.85
N LEU A 117 21.81 7.56 -14.09
CA LEU A 117 23.10 7.81 -14.74
C LEU A 117 24.28 7.43 -13.84
N ALA A 118 24.21 7.68 -12.54
CA ALA A 118 25.26 7.27 -11.59
C ALA A 118 25.43 5.74 -11.55
N VAL A 119 24.32 5.00 -11.51
CA VAL A 119 24.34 3.53 -11.60
C VAL A 119 24.91 3.06 -12.94
N LEU A 120 24.53 3.69 -14.06
CA LEU A 120 25.08 3.35 -15.39
C LEU A 120 26.61 3.52 -15.45
N VAL A 121 27.16 4.60 -14.90
CA VAL A 121 28.61 4.84 -14.84
C VAL A 121 29.31 3.75 -14.02
N LEU A 122 28.79 3.42 -12.83
CA LEU A 122 29.34 2.37 -12.00
C LEU A 122 29.29 0.99 -12.68
N GLU A 123 28.19 0.67 -13.37
CA GLU A 123 28.10 -0.56 -14.17
C GLU A 123 29.20 -0.66 -15.22
N ARG A 124 29.55 0.44 -15.90
CA ARG A 124 30.67 0.45 -16.87
C ARG A 124 32.01 0.19 -16.18
N LEU A 125 32.27 0.81 -15.03
CA LEU A 125 33.50 0.57 -14.26
C LEU A 125 33.61 -0.88 -13.79
N TYR A 126 32.51 -1.49 -13.33
CA TYR A 126 32.48 -2.92 -12.99
C TYR A 126 32.66 -3.83 -14.22
N ASP A 127 32.10 -3.47 -15.39
CA ASP A 127 32.30 -4.20 -16.64
C ASP A 127 33.78 -4.19 -17.06
N VAL A 128 34.45 -3.03 -17.02
CA VAL A 128 35.89 -2.90 -17.33
C VAL A 128 36.74 -3.66 -16.31
N ALA A 129 36.48 -3.49 -15.00
CA ALA A 129 37.23 -4.19 -13.95
C ALA A 129 37.11 -5.71 -14.06
N ALA A 130 35.91 -6.23 -14.34
CA ALA A 130 35.70 -7.67 -14.50
C ALA A 130 36.40 -8.24 -15.75
N LEU A 131 36.30 -7.56 -16.89
CA LEU A 131 37.04 -7.94 -18.10
C LEU A 131 38.56 -7.89 -17.88
N ALA A 132 39.05 -6.88 -17.16
CA ALA A 132 40.45 -6.74 -16.79
C ALA A 132 40.92 -7.90 -15.90
N ILE A 133 40.14 -8.28 -14.87
CA ILE A 133 40.42 -9.41 -13.98
C ILE A 133 40.43 -10.73 -14.76
N VAL A 134 39.44 -10.99 -15.61
CA VAL A 134 39.38 -12.22 -16.43
C VAL A 134 40.57 -12.28 -17.40
N THR A 135 40.92 -11.17 -18.05
CA THR A 135 42.06 -11.09 -18.99
C THR A 135 43.40 -11.28 -18.27
N LEU A 136 43.57 -10.66 -17.09
CA LEU A 136 44.75 -10.81 -16.26
C LEU A 136 44.92 -12.25 -15.76
N ALA A 137 43.87 -12.83 -15.17
CA ALA A 137 43.90 -14.18 -14.61
C ALA A 137 44.16 -15.24 -15.70
N THR A 138 43.46 -15.17 -16.84
CA THR A 138 43.70 -16.09 -17.97
C THR A 138 45.07 -15.84 -18.63
N GLY A 139 45.53 -14.59 -18.70
CA GLY A 139 46.87 -14.25 -19.17
C GLY A 139 47.99 -14.81 -18.28
N LEU A 140 47.81 -14.81 -16.95
CA LEU A 140 48.74 -15.43 -16.01
C LEU A 140 48.71 -16.96 -16.11
N LEU A 141 47.52 -17.57 -16.12
CA LEU A 141 47.35 -19.03 -16.18
C LEU A 141 47.88 -19.66 -17.47
N VAL A 142 47.80 -18.94 -18.60
CA VAL A 142 48.25 -19.41 -19.93
C VAL A 142 49.64 -18.84 -20.31
N GLY A 143 50.27 -18.03 -19.43
CA GLY A 143 51.63 -17.51 -19.66
C GLY A 143 51.75 -16.51 -20.82
N VAL A 144 50.78 -15.60 -21.00
CA VAL A 144 50.74 -14.64 -22.13
C VAL A 144 50.97 -13.19 -21.63
N PRO A 145 52.21 -12.65 -21.69
CA PRO A 145 52.54 -11.34 -21.09
C PRO A 145 51.74 -10.16 -21.66
N GLY A 146 51.33 -10.22 -22.93
CA GLY A 146 50.49 -9.20 -23.56
C GLY A 146 49.10 -9.09 -22.90
N ALA A 147 48.50 -10.24 -22.55
CA ALA A 147 47.22 -10.28 -21.85
C ALA A 147 47.36 -9.80 -20.40
N VAL A 148 48.44 -10.18 -19.71
CA VAL A 148 48.78 -9.69 -18.36
C VAL A 148 48.86 -8.16 -18.35
N ARG A 149 49.69 -7.55 -19.21
CA ARG A 149 49.82 -6.08 -19.32
C ARG A 149 48.47 -5.40 -19.62
N THR A 150 47.70 -5.95 -20.56
CA THR A 150 46.37 -5.41 -20.89
C THR A 150 45.45 -5.46 -19.67
N GLY A 151 45.35 -6.60 -18.99
CA GLY A 151 44.55 -6.75 -17.77
C GLY A 151 44.95 -5.77 -16.67
N THR A 152 46.26 -5.63 -16.38
CA THR A 152 46.75 -4.67 -15.38
C THR A 152 46.39 -3.22 -15.72
N VAL A 153 46.63 -2.77 -16.96
CA VAL A 153 46.34 -1.39 -17.38
C VAL A 153 44.85 -1.07 -17.25
N PHE A 154 43.96 -1.94 -17.72
CA PHE A 154 42.52 -1.69 -17.62
C PHE A 154 41.98 -1.82 -16.19
N LEU A 155 42.61 -2.63 -15.34
CA LEU A 155 42.27 -2.68 -13.91
C LEU A 155 42.63 -1.34 -13.23
N VAL A 156 43.80 -0.77 -13.53
CA VAL A 156 44.19 0.58 -13.06
C VAL A 156 43.22 1.64 -13.58
N ILE A 157 42.85 1.61 -14.87
CA ILE A 157 41.85 2.53 -15.45
C ILE A 157 40.51 2.43 -14.71
N ALA A 158 40.04 1.23 -14.38
CA ALA A 158 38.79 1.05 -13.64
C ALA A 158 38.88 1.58 -12.20
N VAL A 159 40.01 1.38 -11.51
CA VAL A 159 40.24 1.91 -10.16
C VAL A 159 40.33 3.43 -10.17
N VAL A 160 41.12 4.03 -11.08
CA VAL A 160 41.23 5.49 -11.23
C VAL A 160 39.87 6.09 -11.63
N GLY A 161 39.15 5.46 -12.56
CA GLY A 161 37.80 5.86 -12.94
C GLY A 161 36.82 5.83 -11.76
N ALA A 162 36.90 4.83 -10.89
CA ALA A 162 36.13 4.81 -9.64
C ALA A 162 36.51 5.96 -8.71
N VAL A 163 37.81 6.20 -8.48
CA VAL A 163 38.30 7.30 -7.62
C VAL A 163 37.87 8.69 -8.14
N VAL A 164 37.89 8.90 -9.47
CA VAL A 164 37.53 10.20 -10.10
C VAL A 164 36.02 10.41 -10.18
N THR A 165 35.24 9.39 -10.51
CA THR A 165 33.76 9.49 -10.56
C THR A 165 33.16 9.69 -9.17
N TRP A 166 33.86 9.24 -8.13
CA TRP A 166 33.42 9.29 -6.74
C TRP A 166 33.07 10.71 -6.21
N PRO A 167 33.99 11.70 -6.19
CA PRO A 167 33.67 13.06 -5.80
C PRO A 167 32.73 13.76 -6.79
N LEU A 168 32.71 13.35 -8.06
CA LEU A 168 31.85 13.93 -9.09
C LEU A 168 30.36 13.72 -8.78
N GLY A 169 29.99 12.57 -8.20
CA GLY A 169 28.61 12.26 -7.83
C GLY A 169 28.00 13.25 -6.81
N ARG A 170 28.82 13.80 -5.89
CA ARG A 170 28.39 14.89 -4.99
C ARG A 170 28.04 16.16 -5.76
N ARG A 171 28.88 16.55 -6.74
CA ARG A 171 28.69 17.77 -7.55
C ARG A 171 27.41 17.73 -8.41
N VAL A 172 26.93 16.55 -8.78
CA VAL A 172 25.69 16.36 -9.57
C VAL A 172 24.44 16.05 -8.71
N GLY A 173 24.50 16.32 -7.40
CA GLY A 173 23.32 16.30 -6.52
C GLY A 173 22.81 14.90 -6.16
N ILE A 174 23.70 13.91 -6.07
CA ILE A 174 23.40 12.60 -5.47
C ILE A 174 23.58 12.73 -3.95
N ARG A 175 22.62 12.19 -3.17
CA ARG A 175 22.69 12.23 -1.71
C ARG A 175 23.92 11.47 -1.20
N GLU A 176 24.53 11.99 -0.12
CA GLU A 176 25.77 11.43 0.43
C GLU A 176 25.60 10.01 1.00
N ASP A 177 24.41 9.66 1.49
CA ASP A 177 24.05 8.33 1.99
C ASP A 177 23.93 7.29 0.88
N ALA A 178 23.24 7.63 -0.23
CA ALA A 178 23.19 6.81 -1.44
C ALA A 178 24.59 6.59 -2.03
N MET A 179 25.42 7.64 -2.01
CA MET A 179 26.84 7.59 -2.36
C MET A 179 27.62 6.68 -1.37
N ALA A 180 27.44 6.79 -0.05
CA ALA A 180 28.09 5.93 0.93
C ALA A 180 27.72 4.44 0.74
N SER A 181 26.45 4.15 0.48
CA SER A 181 25.93 2.81 0.17
C SER A 181 26.61 2.17 -1.05
N LEU A 182 26.90 2.96 -2.09
CA LEU A 182 27.57 2.50 -3.31
C LEU A 182 29.08 2.24 -3.12
N ARG A 183 29.76 2.96 -2.21
CA ARG A 183 31.17 2.70 -1.82
C ARG A 183 31.35 1.42 -1.01
N ALA A 184 30.33 1.05 -0.24
CA ALA A 184 30.47 0.06 0.82
C ALA A 184 31.04 -1.25 0.27
N PRO A 185 31.96 -1.95 0.98
CA PRO A 185 32.47 -3.26 0.55
C PRO A 185 31.35 -4.27 0.25
N GLY A 186 30.25 -4.22 1.03
CA GLY A 186 29.04 -5.02 0.80
C GLY A 186 28.23 -4.66 -0.45
N THR A 187 28.63 -3.64 -1.20
CA THR A 187 28.11 -3.29 -2.55
C THR A 187 29.17 -3.56 -3.61
N VAL A 188 30.40 -3.09 -3.41
CA VAL A 188 31.50 -3.21 -4.38
C VAL A 188 31.84 -4.66 -4.66
N VAL A 189 32.05 -5.48 -3.63
CA VAL A 189 32.46 -6.88 -3.81
C VAL A 189 31.38 -7.71 -4.51
N PRO A 190 30.09 -7.71 -4.10
CA PRO A 190 29.06 -8.47 -4.81
C PRO A 190 28.82 -7.97 -6.24
N ALA A 191 28.87 -6.66 -6.50
CA ALA A 191 28.71 -6.12 -7.85
C ALA A 191 29.87 -6.55 -8.78
N LEU A 192 31.11 -6.54 -8.27
CA LEU A 192 32.27 -7.02 -9.01
C LEU A 192 32.21 -8.54 -9.26
N VAL A 193 31.84 -9.35 -8.26
CA VAL A 193 31.68 -10.80 -8.42
C VAL A 193 30.62 -11.15 -9.48
N LEU A 194 29.45 -10.51 -9.45
CA LEU A 194 28.42 -10.68 -10.50
C LEU A 194 28.96 -10.29 -11.88
N SER A 195 29.83 -9.27 -11.95
CA SER A 195 30.44 -8.83 -13.21
C SER A 195 31.48 -9.82 -13.73
N VAL A 196 32.33 -10.38 -12.85
CA VAL A 196 33.29 -11.42 -13.21
C VAL A 196 32.57 -12.68 -13.68
N ILE A 197 31.51 -13.12 -12.99
CA ILE A 197 30.67 -14.26 -13.42
C ILE A 197 30.08 -13.99 -14.82
N ALA A 198 29.51 -12.80 -15.03
CA ALA A 198 28.93 -12.43 -16.32
C ALA A 198 29.97 -12.48 -17.45
N TRP A 199 31.13 -11.82 -17.28
CA TRP A 199 32.14 -11.73 -18.33
C TRP A 199 32.95 -13.02 -18.52
N ALA A 200 33.10 -13.85 -17.48
CA ALA A 200 33.64 -15.20 -17.62
C ALA A 200 32.71 -16.10 -18.46
N ALA A 201 31.38 -16.01 -18.25
CA ALA A 201 30.41 -16.69 -19.08
C ALA A 201 30.46 -16.22 -20.54
N ALA A 202 30.58 -14.90 -20.79
CA ALA A 202 30.79 -14.37 -22.14
C ALA A 202 32.09 -14.88 -22.80
N GLY A 203 33.15 -15.11 -22.02
CA GLY A 203 34.40 -15.71 -22.50
C GLY A 203 34.25 -17.14 -23.07
N LEU A 204 33.24 -17.89 -22.64
CA LEU A 204 32.93 -19.22 -23.18
C LEU A 204 32.44 -19.17 -24.64
N LEU A 205 31.91 -18.03 -25.11
CA LEU A 205 31.30 -17.91 -26.44
C LEU A 205 32.29 -18.23 -27.56
N ILE A 206 33.57 -17.87 -27.42
CA ILE A 206 34.60 -18.19 -28.43
C ILE A 206 34.83 -19.70 -28.52
N ALA A 207 34.97 -20.39 -27.39
CA ALA A 207 35.15 -21.83 -27.36
C ALA A 207 33.91 -22.58 -27.88
N ILE A 208 32.71 -22.12 -27.54
CA ILE A 208 31.43 -22.67 -28.03
C ILE A 208 31.29 -22.46 -29.54
N ALA A 209 31.60 -21.27 -30.06
CA ALA A 209 31.52 -20.95 -31.48
C ALA A 209 32.56 -21.70 -32.32
N ALA A 210 33.79 -21.88 -31.81
CA ALA A 210 34.78 -22.75 -32.42
C ALA A 210 34.26 -24.19 -32.53
N ARG A 211 33.73 -24.73 -31.41
CA ARG A 211 33.21 -26.11 -31.36
C ARG A 211 31.97 -26.31 -32.24
N ALA A 212 31.14 -25.28 -32.41
CA ALA A 212 30.03 -25.28 -33.37
C ALA A 212 30.51 -25.45 -34.82
N LEU A 213 31.69 -24.95 -35.15
CA LEU A 213 32.31 -24.98 -36.49
C LEU A 213 33.32 -26.13 -36.66
N GLY A 214 33.40 -27.06 -35.69
CA GLY A 214 34.32 -28.21 -35.74
C GLY A 214 35.78 -27.90 -35.36
N VAL A 215 36.07 -26.71 -34.84
CA VAL A 215 37.43 -26.27 -34.46
C VAL A 215 37.58 -26.27 -32.93
N SER A 216 38.74 -26.70 -32.43
CA SER A 216 39.02 -26.69 -30.98
C SER A 216 39.70 -25.39 -30.54
N VAL A 217 39.07 -24.65 -29.64
CA VAL A 217 39.68 -23.57 -28.84
C VAL A 217 39.39 -23.86 -27.37
N GLY A 218 40.40 -23.80 -26.50
CA GLY A 218 40.26 -24.00 -25.07
C GLY A 218 39.45 -22.89 -24.41
N TRP A 219 38.79 -23.18 -23.29
CA TRP A 219 37.94 -22.18 -22.61
C TRP A 219 38.76 -21.03 -22.01
N LEU A 220 39.97 -21.30 -21.48
CA LEU A 220 40.91 -20.30 -20.98
C LEU A 220 41.37 -19.36 -22.10
N GLU A 221 41.70 -19.95 -23.26
CA GLU A 221 42.11 -19.23 -24.46
C GLU A 221 40.96 -18.36 -24.98
N GLY A 222 39.76 -18.93 -25.12
CA GLY A 222 38.56 -18.20 -25.53
C GLY A 222 38.25 -17.02 -24.61
N ALA A 223 38.32 -17.21 -23.29
CA ALA A 223 38.12 -16.15 -22.32
C ALA A 223 39.20 -15.05 -22.39
N ARG A 224 40.47 -15.43 -22.58
CA ARG A 224 41.60 -14.51 -22.81
C ARG A 224 41.40 -13.68 -24.08
N VAL A 225 41.13 -14.33 -25.21
CA VAL A 225 40.89 -13.69 -26.52
C VAL A 225 39.69 -12.73 -26.44
N PHE A 226 38.59 -13.17 -25.84
CA PHE A 226 37.39 -12.36 -25.67
C PHE A 226 37.67 -11.11 -24.80
N GLY A 227 38.34 -11.31 -23.66
CA GLY A 227 38.72 -10.22 -22.75
C GLY A 227 39.66 -9.20 -23.38
N THR A 228 40.78 -9.66 -23.94
CA THR A 228 41.78 -8.80 -24.61
C THR A 228 41.17 -8.00 -25.76
N SER A 229 40.43 -8.64 -26.66
CA SER A 229 39.81 -7.95 -27.79
C SER A 229 38.73 -6.95 -27.36
N THR A 230 37.91 -7.28 -26.36
CA THR A 230 36.85 -6.39 -25.86
C THR A 230 37.41 -5.15 -25.17
N LEU A 231 38.45 -5.31 -24.34
CA LEU A 231 39.11 -4.18 -23.67
C LEU A 231 39.79 -3.23 -24.68
N LEU A 232 40.59 -3.77 -25.61
CA LEU A 232 41.28 -2.96 -26.62
C LEU A 232 40.30 -2.28 -27.58
N GLY A 233 39.22 -2.95 -27.97
CA GLY A 233 38.17 -2.32 -28.79
C GLY A 233 37.42 -1.20 -28.06
N ALA A 234 37.25 -1.29 -26.73
CA ALA A 234 36.58 -0.26 -25.94
C ALA A 234 37.34 1.09 -25.95
N VAL A 235 38.67 1.10 -26.14
CA VAL A 235 39.49 2.33 -26.25
C VAL A 235 38.99 3.24 -27.37
N THR A 236 38.50 2.64 -28.47
CA THR A 236 38.11 3.38 -29.68
C THR A 236 36.82 4.17 -29.51
N LEU A 237 36.04 3.88 -28.46
CA LEU A 237 34.70 4.41 -28.21
C LEU A 237 33.70 4.23 -29.36
N LEU A 238 34.05 3.47 -30.42
CA LEU A 238 33.18 3.20 -31.57
C LEU A 238 31.93 2.41 -31.13
N PRO A 239 30.78 2.61 -31.80
CA PRO A 239 29.57 1.80 -31.62
C PRO A 239 29.89 0.30 -31.53
N ALA A 240 29.62 -0.32 -30.38
CA ALA A 240 29.89 -1.73 -30.07
C ALA A 240 31.31 -2.27 -30.40
N GLY A 241 32.32 -1.41 -30.53
CA GLY A 241 33.67 -1.78 -30.98
C GLY A 241 33.71 -2.36 -32.40
N VAL A 242 32.75 -1.99 -33.26
CA VAL A 242 32.61 -2.50 -34.64
C VAL A 242 33.91 -2.32 -35.44
N GLY A 243 34.26 -3.35 -36.22
CA GLY A 243 35.54 -3.45 -36.93
C GLY A 243 36.70 -3.84 -36.00
N VAL A 244 36.96 -3.06 -34.96
CA VAL A 244 38.19 -3.18 -34.15
C VAL A 244 38.19 -4.40 -33.25
N THR A 245 37.15 -4.62 -32.43
CA THR A 245 37.14 -5.82 -31.56
C THR A 245 37.15 -7.09 -32.38
N GLY A 246 36.38 -7.15 -33.48
CA GLY A 246 36.34 -8.32 -34.37
C GLY A 246 37.71 -8.63 -34.99
N SER A 247 38.41 -7.61 -35.49
CA SER A 247 39.76 -7.78 -36.07
C SER A 247 40.78 -8.25 -35.03
N ILE A 248 40.70 -7.76 -33.79
CA ILE A 248 41.56 -8.23 -32.70
C ILE A 248 41.21 -9.67 -32.29
N THR A 249 39.92 -10.05 -32.27
CA THR A 249 39.51 -11.45 -32.06
C THR A 249 40.11 -12.36 -33.14
N ILE A 250 40.03 -11.98 -34.42
CA ILE A 250 40.60 -12.75 -35.54
C ILE A 250 42.13 -12.90 -35.40
N LEU A 251 42.84 -11.81 -35.10
CA LEU A 251 44.30 -11.81 -34.90
C LEU A 251 44.72 -12.71 -33.73
N GLU A 252 44.01 -12.63 -32.62
CA GLU A 252 44.27 -13.44 -31.42
C GLU A 252 43.93 -14.91 -31.58
N LEU A 253 42.93 -15.26 -32.42
CA LEU A 253 42.66 -16.65 -32.83
C LEU A 253 43.74 -17.17 -33.80
N GLY A 254 44.23 -16.32 -34.72
CA GLY A 254 45.38 -16.67 -35.57
C GLY A 254 46.65 -16.95 -34.77
N ARG A 255 46.88 -16.23 -33.66
CA ARG A 255 47.96 -16.52 -32.69
C ARG A 255 47.81 -17.85 -31.94
N LEU A 256 46.62 -18.46 -31.97
CA LEU A 256 46.36 -19.81 -31.46
C LEU A 256 46.43 -20.88 -32.59
N GLY A 257 46.89 -20.52 -33.80
CA GLY A 257 47.04 -21.43 -34.92
C GLY A 257 45.79 -21.65 -35.77
N LEU A 258 44.70 -20.88 -35.56
CA LEU A 258 43.51 -21.00 -36.41
C LEU A 258 43.73 -20.31 -37.76
N GLU A 259 43.38 -21.00 -38.85
CA GLU A 259 43.29 -20.40 -40.19
C GLU A 259 42.37 -19.17 -40.20
N THR A 260 42.71 -18.18 -41.03
CA THR A 260 41.97 -16.91 -41.13
C THR A 260 40.48 -17.11 -41.40
N THR A 261 40.11 -18.04 -42.27
CA THR A 261 38.71 -18.39 -42.55
C THR A 261 37.97 -18.86 -41.30
N SER A 262 38.57 -19.79 -40.55
CA SER A 262 38.02 -20.32 -39.30
C SER A 262 37.91 -19.23 -38.22
N ALA A 263 38.94 -18.39 -38.07
CA ALA A 263 38.94 -17.27 -37.14
C ALA A 263 37.84 -16.22 -37.46
N VAL A 264 37.61 -15.93 -38.75
CA VAL A 264 36.52 -15.07 -39.22
C VAL A 264 35.15 -15.70 -38.93
N LEU A 265 34.95 -16.99 -39.22
CA LEU A 265 33.68 -17.69 -38.96
C LEU A 265 33.35 -17.73 -37.46
N VAL A 266 34.32 -18.06 -36.60
CA VAL A 266 34.16 -18.06 -35.13
C VAL A 266 33.79 -16.66 -34.64
N THR A 267 34.53 -15.64 -35.06
CA THR A 267 34.27 -14.25 -34.67
C THR A 267 32.88 -13.78 -35.13
N SER A 268 32.47 -14.16 -36.33
CA SER A 268 31.14 -13.84 -36.89
C SER A 268 30.02 -14.50 -36.08
N LEU A 269 30.16 -15.79 -35.77
CA LEU A 269 29.17 -16.53 -34.98
C LEU A 269 29.03 -15.93 -33.58
N VAL A 270 30.14 -15.65 -32.88
CA VAL A 270 30.12 -14.96 -31.58
C VAL A 270 29.42 -13.61 -31.67
N ARG A 271 29.67 -12.81 -32.73
CA ARG A 271 29.03 -11.50 -32.91
C ARG A 271 27.53 -11.60 -33.14
N LEU A 272 27.09 -12.56 -33.95
CA LEU A 272 25.67 -12.83 -34.22
C LEU A 272 24.94 -13.27 -32.95
N THR A 273 25.47 -14.26 -32.22
CA THR A 273 24.79 -14.81 -31.02
C THR A 273 24.85 -13.88 -29.81
N SER A 274 25.82 -12.95 -29.74
CA SER A 274 25.94 -11.99 -28.63
C SER A 274 25.39 -10.60 -28.96
N THR A 275 26.16 -9.77 -29.66
CA THR A 275 25.85 -8.35 -29.91
C THR A 275 24.67 -8.21 -30.88
N GLY A 276 24.64 -9.02 -31.94
CA GLY A 276 23.55 -9.02 -32.92
C GLY A 276 22.20 -9.38 -32.28
N ALA A 277 22.16 -10.49 -31.54
CA ALA A 277 20.97 -10.91 -30.79
C ALA A 277 20.51 -9.84 -29.76
N ALA A 278 21.44 -9.26 -29.00
CA ALA A 278 21.12 -8.22 -28.02
C ALA A 278 20.52 -6.95 -28.66
N LEU A 279 21.04 -6.50 -29.81
CA LEU A 279 20.49 -5.38 -30.56
C LEU A 279 19.11 -5.70 -31.15
N ALA A 280 18.94 -6.88 -31.75
CA ALA A 280 17.70 -7.30 -32.39
C ALA A 280 16.54 -7.44 -31.39
N VAL A 281 16.72 -8.22 -30.31
CA VAL A 281 15.72 -8.37 -29.26
C VAL A 281 15.47 -7.03 -28.55
N GLY A 282 16.53 -6.25 -28.31
CA GLY A 282 16.43 -4.93 -27.72
C GLY A 282 15.56 -3.96 -28.51
N ALA A 283 15.64 -3.99 -29.85
CA ALA A 283 14.86 -3.12 -30.72
C ALA A 283 13.35 -3.40 -30.63
N VAL A 284 12.95 -4.67 -30.54
CA VAL A 284 11.54 -5.08 -30.35
C VAL A 284 10.99 -4.53 -29.04
N PHE A 285 11.74 -4.69 -27.94
CA PHE A 285 11.36 -4.14 -26.63
C PHE A 285 11.36 -2.61 -26.60
N LEU A 286 12.29 -1.96 -27.31
CA LEU A 286 12.33 -0.50 -27.45
C LEU A 286 11.06 0.04 -28.11
N VAL A 287 10.59 -0.59 -29.21
CA VAL A 287 9.32 -0.24 -29.85
C VAL A 287 8.13 -0.46 -28.89
N ARG A 288 8.14 -1.55 -28.11
CA ARG A 288 7.10 -1.85 -27.12
C ARG A 288 6.99 -0.77 -26.04
N GLU A 289 8.09 -0.41 -25.38
CA GLU A 289 8.09 0.62 -24.32
C GLU A 289 7.73 2.01 -24.86
N VAL A 290 8.17 2.36 -26.08
CA VAL A 290 7.78 3.63 -26.74
C VAL A 290 6.28 3.66 -27.06
N ARG A 291 5.67 2.53 -27.44
CA ARG A 291 4.21 2.43 -27.68
C ARG A 291 3.41 2.57 -26.38
N ALA A 292 3.78 1.86 -25.31
CA ALA A 292 3.13 1.97 -23.99
C ALA A 292 3.15 3.43 -23.48
N LEU A 293 4.31 4.08 -23.61
CA LEU A 293 4.49 5.49 -23.27
C LEU A 293 3.73 6.50 -24.16
N ARG A 294 3.13 6.08 -25.28
CA ARG A 294 2.21 6.91 -26.07
C ARG A 294 0.75 6.72 -25.66
N ARG A 295 0.37 5.56 -25.12
CA ARG A 295 -0.99 5.22 -24.71
C ARG A 295 -1.40 5.80 -23.36
N GLY A 296 -0.43 6.13 -22.51
CA GLY A 296 -0.70 6.69 -21.18
C GLY A 296 -0.49 5.70 -20.03
N ASP A 297 0.00 4.49 -20.34
CA ASP A 297 0.29 3.34 -19.44
C ASP A 297 1.40 3.63 -18.39
N ALA A 298 1.34 4.78 -17.72
CA ALA A 298 2.48 5.46 -17.12
C ALA A 298 2.75 5.09 -15.66
N ARG A 299 1.93 4.24 -15.03
CA ARG A 299 2.14 3.73 -13.66
C ARG A 299 1.73 2.25 -13.57
N PRO A 300 2.48 1.39 -12.85
CA PRO A 300 1.96 0.11 -12.38
C PRO A 300 0.85 0.32 -11.35
N ALA A 301 0.08 -0.73 -11.08
CA ALA A 301 -0.84 -0.79 -9.96
C ALA A 301 -0.10 -0.63 -8.62
N GLU A 302 -0.70 0.07 -7.67
CA GLU A 302 -0.15 0.21 -6.30
C GLU A 302 -0.66 -0.94 -5.43
N GLY A 303 0.25 -1.72 -4.85
CA GLY A 303 0.00 -2.65 -3.74
C GLY A 303 -1.23 -3.56 -3.91
N ALA A 304 -2.36 -3.17 -3.30
CA ALA A 304 -3.63 -3.89 -3.36
C ALA A 304 -4.08 -4.18 -4.79
N ALA A 305 -3.97 -3.21 -5.71
CA ALA A 305 -4.42 -3.36 -7.09
C ALA A 305 -3.55 -4.33 -7.93
N HIS A 306 -2.36 -4.70 -7.43
CA HIS A 306 -1.57 -5.81 -7.98
C HIS A 306 -2.08 -7.17 -7.45
N PHE A 307 -2.40 -7.26 -6.16
CA PHE A 307 -2.99 -8.46 -5.56
C PHE A 307 -4.39 -8.78 -6.11
N ASP A 308 -5.20 -7.77 -6.37
CA ASP A 308 -6.51 -7.92 -7.02
C ASP A 308 -6.37 -8.55 -8.42
N GLN A 309 -5.37 -8.14 -9.21
CA GLN A 309 -5.10 -8.70 -10.55
C GLN A 309 -4.67 -10.17 -10.55
N ILE A 310 -4.14 -10.68 -9.43
CA ILE A 310 -3.66 -12.06 -9.32
C ILE A 310 -4.53 -12.93 -8.40
N ALA A 311 -5.64 -12.41 -7.87
CA ALA A 311 -6.38 -13.02 -6.76
C ALA A 311 -6.82 -14.47 -7.04
N GLU A 312 -7.38 -14.75 -8.22
CA GLU A 312 -7.78 -16.09 -8.66
C GLU A 312 -6.58 -17.06 -8.80
N GLN A 313 -5.44 -16.52 -9.22
CA GLN A 313 -4.22 -17.29 -9.52
C GLN A 313 -3.27 -17.38 -8.33
N TYR A 314 -3.54 -16.68 -7.22
CA TYR A 314 -2.65 -16.53 -6.08
C TYR A 314 -2.24 -17.89 -5.48
N ASN A 315 -3.21 -18.79 -5.27
CA ASN A 315 -2.93 -20.14 -4.76
C ASN A 315 -2.28 -21.08 -5.80
N ALA A 316 -2.60 -20.92 -7.08
CA ALA A 316 -2.06 -21.76 -8.16
C ALA A 316 -0.53 -21.62 -8.34
N GLN A 317 0.06 -20.61 -7.71
CA GLN A 317 1.48 -20.33 -7.75
C GLN A 317 2.31 -21.14 -6.75
N TRP A 318 1.70 -21.80 -5.77
CA TRP A 318 2.42 -22.61 -4.76
C TRP A 318 2.33 -24.11 -5.05
N SER A 319 3.42 -24.83 -4.76
CA SER A 319 3.43 -26.30 -4.75
C SER A 319 2.62 -26.81 -3.55
N PRO A 320 1.48 -27.53 -3.73
CA PRO A 320 0.57 -27.84 -2.63
C PRO A 320 1.26 -28.54 -1.45
N HIS A 321 2.04 -29.59 -1.73
CA HIS A 321 2.73 -30.37 -0.69
C HIS A 321 3.84 -29.63 0.07
N VAL A 322 4.36 -28.51 -0.46
CA VAL A 322 5.30 -27.63 0.27
C VAL A 322 4.53 -26.58 1.06
N TRP A 323 3.43 -26.07 0.49
CA TRP A 323 2.54 -25.13 1.15
C TRP A 323 1.90 -25.72 2.41
N ASP A 324 1.38 -26.96 2.34
CA ASP A 324 0.76 -27.65 3.47
C ASP A 324 1.76 -27.80 4.65
N LEU A 325 2.99 -28.23 4.36
CA LEU A 325 4.06 -28.34 5.36
C LEU A 325 4.41 -26.97 6.00
N LEU A 326 4.44 -25.91 5.20
CA LEU A 326 4.68 -24.55 5.68
C LEU A 326 3.52 -24.03 6.53
N LEU A 327 2.27 -24.33 6.16
CA LEU A 327 1.06 -23.95 6.87
C LEU A 327 1.03 -24.64 8.25
N ASP A 328 1.24 -25.96 8.30
CA ASP A 328 1.32 -26.73 9.54
C ASP A 328 2.38 -26.19 10.51
N ARG A 329 3.58 -25.92 10.00
CA ARG A 329 4.68 -25.33 10.79
C ARG A 329 4.32 -23.95 11.35
N LYS A 330 3.77 -23.05 10.52
CA LYS A 330 3.33 -21.71 10.95
C LYS A 330 2.28 -21.81 12.05
N LEU A 331 1.22 -22.58 11.82
CA LEU A 331 0.12 -22.75 12.76
C LEU A 331 0.58 -23.42 14.08
N GLY A 332 1.51 -24.37 14.02
CA GLY A 332 2.14 -24.97 15.19
C GLY A 332 2.80 -23.92 16.08
N PHE A 333 3.72 -23.12 15.53
CA PHE A 333 4.38 -22.03 16.27
C PHE A 333 3.41 -20.96 16.76
N MET A 334 2.35 -20.65 16.01
CA MET A 334 1.29 -19.73 16.46
C MET A 334 0.53 -20.29 17.67
N SER A 335 0.15 -21.57 17.65
CA SER A 335 -0.51 -22.25 18.77
C SER A 335 0.39 -22.46 19.99
N GLU A 336 1.71 -22.52 19.83
CA GLU A 336 2.69 -22.51 20.94
C GLU A 336 2.86 -21.12 21.59
N ALA A 337 2.79 -20.06 20.78
CA ALA A 337 3.06 -18.68 21.22
C ALA A 337 1.82 -17.96 21.80
N LEU A 338 0.62 -18.46 21.50
CA LEU A 338 -0.65 -17.91 21.97
C LEU A 338 -1.21 -18.73 23.14
N PRO A 339 -1.94 -18.11 24.10
CA PRO A 339 -2.64 -18.84 25.15
C PRO A 339 -3.61 -19.90 24.57
N ARG A 340 -3.87 -20.97 25.32
CA ARG A 340 -4.91 -21.94 24.94
C ARG A 340 -6.31 -21.28 25.02
N PRO A 341 -7.27 -21.61 24.14
CA PRO A 341 -8.55 -20.87 24.05
C PRO A 341 -9.51 -20.91 25.26
N ALA A 342 -9.19 -21.65 26.33
CA ALA A 342 -10.14 -22.00 27.39
C ALA A 342 -9.93 -21.19 28.70
N SER A 343 -10.50 -19.99 28.76
CA SER A 343 -11.11 -19.37 29.98
C SER A 343 -11.59 -17.93 29.75
N ALA A 344 -11.00 -17.21 28.79
CA ALA A 344 -11.53 -15.97 28.24
C ALA A 344 -11.14 -15.91 26.75
N ALA A 345 -12.12 -15.90 25.85
CA ALA A 345 -11.88 -15.99 24.41
C ALA A 345 -11.29 -14.68 23.86
N GLY A 346 -9.96 -14.62 23.82
CA GLY A 346 -9.23 -13.45 23.33
C GLY A 346 -9.43 -13.19 21.84
N LEU A 347 -9.60 -11.93 21.47
CA LEU A 347 -9.85 -11.50 20.10
C LEU A 347 -8.54 -11.28 19.33
N GLY A 348 -8.40 -11.98 18.21
CA GLY A 348 -7.24 -11.93 17.34
C GLY A 348 -7.47 -11.25 15.99
N LEU A 349 -6.40 -10.76 15.38
CA LEU A 349 -6.38 -10.21 14.02
C LEU A 349 -5.35 -10.95 13.14
N ASP A 350 -5.80 -11.43 11.98
CA ASP A 350 -4.95 -11.86 10.85
C ASP A 350 -4.74 -10.65 9.93
N LEU A 351 -3.56 -10.04 10.05
CA LEU A 351 -3.20 -8.80 9.38
C LEU A 351 -2.55 -9.09 8.03
N GLY A 352 -3.25 -8.77 6.95
CA GLY A 352 -2.95 -9.21 5.58
C GLY A 352 -3.38 -10.66 5.36
N CYS A 353 -4.65 -10.97 5.62
CA CYS A 353 -5.17 -12.33 5.61
C CYS A 353 -5.33 -12.93 4.20
N GLY A 354 -5.29 -12.11 3.14
CA GLY A 354 -5.47 -12.51 1.75
C GLY A 354 -6.67 -13.43 1.54
N LEU A 355 -6.41 -14.66 1.06
CA LEU A 355 -7.43 -15.69 0.83
C LEU A 355 -7.94 -16.39 2.13
N GLY A 356 -7.63 -15.85 3.31
CA GLY A 356 -8.18 -16.29 4.60
C GLY A 356 -7.74 -17.67 5.09
N ILE A 357 -6.65 -18.23 4.56
CA ILE A 357 -6.22 -19.61 4.88
C ILE A 357 -5.85 -19.71 6.38
N GLN A 358 -4.99 -18.81 6.87
CA GLN A 358 -4.56 -18.78 8.26
C GLN A 358 -5.72 -18.45 9.22
N THR A 359 -6.54 -17.44 8.89
CA THR A 359 -7.80 -17.13 9.58
C THR A 359 -8.69 -18.38 9.75
N SER A 360 -8.94 -19.14 8.67
CA SER A 360 -9.72 -20.39 8.69
C SER A 360 -9.14 -21.40 9.69
N GLU A 361 -7.85 -21.73 9.57
CA GLU A 361 -7.24 -22.77 10.40
C GLU A 361 -7.12 -22.37 11.88
N MET A 362 -6.88 -21.10 12.18
CA MET A 362 -6.88 -20.62 13.57
C MET A 362 -8.28 -20.66 14.19
N ARG A 363 -9.33 -20.36 13.41
CA ARG A 363 -10.72 -20.48 13.88
C ARG A 363 -11.13 -21.94 14.12
N LYS A 364 -10.71 -22.88 13.27
CA LYS A 364 -10.88 -24.34 13.52
C LYS A 364 -10.19 -24.81 14.80
N ARG A 365 -9.10 -24.16 15.21
CA ARG A 365 -8.38 -24.41 16.48
C ARG A 365 -9.01 -23.71 17.70
N GLY A 366 -10.17 -23.08 17.55
CA GLY A 366 -10.93 -22.45 18.63
C GLY A 366 -10.54 -20.99 18.94
N TYR A 367 -9.67 -20.36 18.15
CA TYR A 367 -9.35 -18.95 18.33
C TYR A 367 -10.38 -18.04 17.67
N GLN A 368 -10.75 -16.94 18.32
CA GLN A 368 -11.53 -15.87 17.67
C GLN A 368 -10.58 -15.00 16.86
N VAL A 369 -10.72 -15.02 15.54
CA VAL A 369 -9.88 -14.23 14.62
C VAL A 369 -10.74 -13.48 13.61
N ILE A 370 -10.43 -12.20 13.42
CA ILE A 370 -10.90 -11.35 12.32
C ILE A 370 -9.80 -11.30 11.26
N GLY A 371 -10.15 -11.46 9.98
CA GLY A 371 -9.21 -11.21 8.88
C GLY A 371 -9.22 -9.75 8.43
N LEU A 372 -8.08 -9.22 8.00
CA LEU A 372 -8.00 -7.89 7.41
C LEU A 372 -7.03 -7.92 6.23
N ASP A 373 -7.44 -7.40 5.07
CA ASP A 373 -6.55 -7.25 3.90
C ASP A 373 -6.96 -6.04 3.06
N PRO A 374 -6.04 -5.26 2.47
CA PRO A 374 -6.41 -4.16 1.58
C PRO A 374 -6.88 -4.62 0.18
N SER A 375 -6.63 -5.87 -0.23
CA SER A 375 -7.06 -6.42 -1.53
C SER A 375 -8.48 -7.00 -1.44
N VAL A 376 -9.44 -6.27 -2.02
CA VAL A 376 -10.84 -6.71 -2.10
C VAL A 376 -10.96 -7.99 -2.96
N GLY A 377 -10.14 -8.14 -4.01
CA GLY A 377 -10.10 -9.32 -4.85
C GLY A 377 -9.67 -10.58 -4.08
N LEU A 378 -8.62 -10.50 -3.25
CA LEU A 378 -8.21 -11.61 -2.40
C LEU A 378 -9.28 -11.95 -1.36
N LEU A 379 -9.91 -10.96 -0.73
CA LEU A 379 -10.99 -11.20 0.23
C LEU A 379 -12.20 -11.88 -0.43
N ALA A 380 -12.61 -11.44 -1.63
CA ALA A 380 -13.73 -12.02 -2.37
C ALA A 380 -13.51 -13.50 -2.72
N VAL A 381 -12.31 -13.85 -3.20
CA VAL A 381 -11.93 -15.26 -3.47
C VAL A 381 -11.79 -16.05 -2.16
N GLY A 382 -11.25 -15.42 -1.11
CA GLY A 382 -11.10 -16.00 0.23
C GLY A 382 -12.43 -16.31 0.93
N GLN A 383 -13.48 -15.52 0.67
CA GLN A 383 -14.77 -15.63 1.35
C GLN A 383 -15.40 -17.03 1.22
N GLN A 384 -15.21 -17.69 0.06
CA GLN A 384 -15.68 -19.06 -0.16
C GLN A 384 -15.07 -20.07 0.83
N ARG A 385 -13.83 -19.87 1.26
CA ARG A 385 -13.14 -20.69 2.28
C ARG A 385 -13.52 -20.27 3.69
N LEU A 386 -13.68 -18.97 3.92
CA LEU A 386 -13.91 -18.36 5.22
C LEU A 386 -15.36 -18.52 5.72
N GLY A 387 -16.33 -18.73 4.83
CA GLY A 387 -17.74 -18.80 5.16
C GLY A 387 -18.23 -17.49 5.79
N PRO A 388 -18.96 -17.53 6.93
CA PRO A 388 -19.41 -16.33 7.64
C PRO A 388 -18.34 -15.72 8.56
N SER A 389 -17.05 -16.04 8.37
CA SER A 389 -15.98 -15.47 9.21
C SER A 389 -15.79 -13.99 8.92
N PRO A 390 -15.66 -13.12 9.95
CA PRO A 390 -15.51 -11.68 9.76
C PRO A 390 -14.16 -11.37 9.10
N VAL A 391 -14.23 -10.69 7.96
CA VAL A 391 -13.08 -10.09 7.28
C VAL A 391 -13.35 -8.63 6.92
N LEU A 392 -12.29 -7.82 6.87
CA LEU A 392 -12.37 -6.37 6.65
C LEU A 392 -11.41 -5.92 5.54
N ALA A 393 -11.92 -5.13 4.61
CA ALA A 393 -11.10 -4.44 3.61
C ALA A 393 -10.48 -3.18 4.24
N ALA A 394 -9.22 -3.24 4.68
CA ALA A 394 -8.55 -2.11 5.35
C ALA A 394 -7.02 -2.16 5.24
N SER A 395 -6.37 -1.05 5.56
CA SER A 395 -4.91 -0.90 5.50
C SER A 395 -4.23 -1.27 6.82
N ALA A 396 -3.08 -1.94 6.76
CA ALA A 396 -2.22 -2.13 7.93
C ALA A 396 -1.62 -0.82 8.50
N LEU A 397 -1.75 0.31 7.78
CA LEU A 397 -1.27 1.63 8.19
C LEU A 397 -2.31 2.42 9.02
N GLU A 398 -3.55 1.96 9.07
CA GLU A 398 -4.65 2.58 9.80
C GLU A 398 -5.67 1.49 10.16
N LEU A 399 -5.59 0.98 11.38
CA LEU A 399 -6.35 -0.19 11.79
C LEU A 399 -7.73 0.19 12.34
N PRO A 400 -8.85 -0.34 11.79
CA PRO A 400 -10.22 0.01 12.18
C PRO A 400 -10.67 -0.62 13.51
N PHE A 401 -9.75 -0.75 14.47
CA PHE A 401 -10.00 -1.29 15.80
C PHE A 401 -9.70 -0.24 16.87
N ALA A 402 -10.46 -0.28 17.96
CA ALA A 402 -10.23 0.59 19.11
C ALA A 402 -8.88 0.28 19.79
N ASP A 403 -8.33 1.28 20.49
CA ASP A 403 -7.13 1.11 21.30
C ASP A 403 -7.28 -0.04 22.31
N ARG A 404 -6.25 -0.88 22.42
CA ARG A 404 -6.16 -1.98 23.41
C ARG A 404 -7.28 -3.03 23.32
N SER A 405 -7.96 -3.13 22.18
CA SER A 405 -9.09 -4.04 21.94
C SER A 405 -8.71 -5.48 21.56
N LEU A 406 -7.48 -5.74 21.13
CA LEU A 406 -7.04 -7.05 20.64
C LEU A 406 -6.09 -7.76 21.62
N ASP A 407 -6.26 -9.07 21.75
CA ASP A 407 -5.41 -9.96 22.56
C ASP A 407 -4.13 -10.32 21.82
N PHE A 408 -4.25 -10.57 20.52
CA PHE A 408 -3.13 -10.90 19.65
C PHE A 408 -3.34 -10.41 18.21
N VAL A 409 -2.23 -10.20 17.50
CA VAL A 409 -2.20 -9.88 16.07
C VAL A 409 -1.16 -10.79 15.44
N TYR A 410 -1.44 -11.32 14.25
CA TYR A 410 -0.43 -12.02 13.47
C TYR A 410 -0.38 -11.51 12.03
N ALA A 411 0.83 -11.36 11.48
CA ALA A 411 1.09 -10.87 10.13
C ALA A 411 2.02 -11.85 9.42
N ILE A 412 1.57 -12.43 8.29
CA ILE A 412 2.24 -13.59 7.66
C ILE A 412 2.67 -13.25 6.24
N GLY A 413 3.87 -12.65 6.09
CA GLY A 413 4.41 -12.23 4.79
C GLY A 413 3.75 -10.96 4.27
N VAL A 414 3.63 -9.93 5.12
CA VAL A 414 2.75 -8.77 4.87
C VAL A 414 3.49 -7.45 5.08
N LEU A 415 4.29 -7.35 6.15
CA LEU A 415 4.99 -6.10 6.47
C LEU A 415 6.07 -5.78 5.41
N HIS A 416 6.59 -6.79 4.70
CA HIS A 416 7.56 -6.57 3.64
C HIS A 416 6.97 -5.93 2.36
N HIS A 417 5.66 -6.02 2.12
CA HIS A 417 4.99 -5.36 0.99
C HIS A 417 4.74 -3.86 1.24
N LEU A 418 4.87 -3.37 2.47
CA LEU A 418 4.65 -1.96 2.80
C LEU A 418 5.72 -1.04 2.14
N PRO A 419 5.34 0.18 1.71
CA PRO A 419 6.20 1.08 0.93
C PRO A 419 7.27 1.76 1.80
N GLY A 420 8.29 1.00 2.19
CA GLY A 420 9.45 1.49 2.92
C GLY A 420 9.34 1.39 4.45
N ARG A 421 10.43 1.77 5.12
CA ARG A 421 10.59 1.60 6.57
C ARG A 421 9.60 2.45 7.38
N ASP A 422 9.23 3.63 6.90
CA ASP A 422 8.35 4.53 7.65
C ASP A 422 6.92 3.97 7.72
N ALA A 423 6.43 3.39 6.62
CA ALA A 423 5.17 2.64 6.56
C ALA A 423 5.20 1.40 7.46
N GLN A 424 6.31 0.66 7.50
CA GLN A 424 6.49 -0.46 8.43
C GLN A 424 6.44 -0.02 9.90
N GLN A 425 7.06 1.11 10.23
CA GLN A 425 7.00 1.66 11.58
C GLN A 425 5.60 2.19 11.93
N GLN A 426 4.85 2.74 10.97
CA GLN A 426 3.45 3.12 11.16
C GLN A 426 2.58 1.89 11.44
N ALA A 427 2.70 0.83 10.64
CA ALA A 427 1.97 -0.42 10.89
C ALA A 427 2.31 -1.00 12.27
N LEU A 428 3.59 -1.03 12.68
CA LEU A 428 3.98 -1.49 14.01
C LEU A 428 3.41 -0.61 15.15
N ARG A 429 3.29 0.71 14.95
CA ARG A 429 2.61 1.60 15.91
C ARG A 429 1.11 1.30 16.00
N GLU A 430 0.44 1.13 14.87
CA GLU A 430 -0.99 0.80 14.82
C GLU A 430 -1.28 -0.56 15.46
N ILE A 431 -0.51 -1.59 15.13
CA ILE A 431 -0.57 -2.92 15.78
C ILE A 431 -0.37 -2.79 17.30
N THR A 432 0.58 -1.95 17.73
CA THR A 432 0.83 -1.68 19.16
C THR A 432 -0.32 -0.91 19.81
N ARG A 433 -0.98 0.00 19.10
CA ARG A 433 -2.15 0.76 19.58
C ARG A 433 -3.31 -0.20 19.90
N VAL A 434 -3.66 -1.06 18.96
CA VAL A 434 -4.82 -1.98 19.06
C VAL A 434 -4.58 -3.16 20.01
N LEU A 435 -3.35 -3.64 20.17
CA LEU A 435 -3.03 -4.73 21.10
C LEU A 435 -3.15 -4.28 22.57
N ARG A 436 -3.82 -5.05 23.43
CA ARG A 436 -3.87 -4.80 24.88
C ARG A 436 -2.48 -4.91 25.53
N PRO A 437 -2.23 -4.27 26.70
CA PRO A 437 -1.00 -4.49 27.47
C PRO A 437 -0.80 -6.00 27.75
N GLY A 438 0.41 -6.53 27.51
CA GLY A 438 0.69 -7.97 27.59
C GLY A 438 0.24 -8.80 26.37
N GLY A 439 -0.47 -8.21 25.40
CA GLY A 439 -0.90 -8.85 24.16
C GLY A 439 0.27 -9.19 23.21
N THR A 440 0.04 -10.16 22.33
CA THR A 440 1.09 -10.80 21.51
C THR A 440 0.99 -10.41 20.04
N LEU A 441 2.11 -9.98 19.45
CA LEU A 441 2.28 -9.84 18.01
C LEU A 441 3.15 -10.98 17.46
N LEU A 442 2.65 -11.70 16.48
CA LEU A 442 3.41 -12.70 15.71
C LEU A 442 3.71 -12.17 14.31
N VAL A 443 4.98 -12.14 13.92
CA VAL A 443 5.38 -11.69 12.57
C VAL A 443 6.16 -12.79 11.88
N HIS A 444 5.57 -13.37 10.84
CA HIS A 444 6.24 -14.31 9.95
C HIS A 444 6.71 -13.60 8.68
N GLU A 445 8.00 -13.71 8.37
CA GLU A 445 8.61 -13.05 7.22
C GLU A 445 9.76 -13.88 6.60
N SER A 446 10.12 -13.54 5.36
CA SER A 446 11.29 -14.10 4.68
C SER A 446 12.59 -13.65 5.34
N ASN A 447 13.49 -14.60 5.65
CA ASN A 447 14.71 -14.33 6.43
C ASN A 447 15.81 -13.67 5.59
N PRO A 448 16.20 -12.40 5.87
CA PRO A 448 17.24 -11.70 5.12
C PRO A 448 18.66 -12.24 5.38
N ARG A 449 18.87 -13.11 6.38
CA ARG A 449 20.19 -13.68 6.72
C ARG A 449 20.63 -14.79 5.78
N ASN A 450 19.71 -15.56 5.19
CA ASN A 450 20.07 -16.61 4.23
C ASN A 450 20.43 -15.94 2.89
N PRO A 451 21.71 -15.96 2.44
CA PRO A 451 22.11 -15.24 1.23
C PRO A 451 21.53 -15.86 -0.06
N LEU A 452 21.31 -17.19 -0.07
CA LEU A 452 20.77 -17.92 -1.22
C LEU A 452 19.28 -17.68 -1.36
N PHE A 453 18.51 -17.84 -0.27
CA PHE A 453 17.09 -17.50 -0.23
C PHE A 453 16.88 -16.01 -0.50
N ARG A 454 17.80 -15.16 -0.01
CA ARG A 454 17.80 -13.73 -0.31
C ARG A 454 18.03 -13.41 -1.78
N PHE A 455 18.87 -14.17 -2.47
CA PHE A 455 19.02 -14.05 -3.90
C PHE A 455 17.77 -14.55 -4.64
N TYR A 456 17.23 -15.69 -4.22
CA TYR A 456 16.02 -16.29 -4.79
C TYR A 456 14.81 -15.36 -4.68
N MET A 457 14.32 -15.07 -3.47
CA MET A 457 13.18 -14.18 -3.24
C MET A 457 13.43 -12.77 -3.77
N GLY A 458 14.68 -12.30 -3.70
CA GLY A 458 15.03 -10.95 -4.13
C GLY A 458 15.05 -10.76 -5.64
N TYR A 459 15.28 -11.80 -6.45
CA TYR A 459 15.57 -11.63 -7.89
C TYR A 459 14.95 -12.67 -8.82
N LEU A 460 14.82 -13.92 -8.38
CA LEU A 460 14.31 -15.02 -9.21
C LEU A 460 12.82 -15.26 -8.98
N PHE A 461 12.38 -15.28 -7.72
CA PHE A 461 10.97 -15.50 -7.37
C PHE A 461 10.03 -14.49 -8.05
N PRO A 462 10.30 -13.16 -8.10
CA PRO A 462 9.45 -12.21 -8.81
C PRO A 462 9.42 -12.37 -10.33
N ILE A 463 10.31 -13.19 -10.91
CA ILE A 463 10.28 -13.55 -12.33
C ILE A 463 9.43 -14.80 -12.52
N LEU A 464 9.62 -15.81 -11.68
CA LEU A 464 8.92 -17.09 -11.76
C LEU A 464 7.45 -17.00 -11.30
N LYS A 465 7.18 -16.15 -10.30
CA LYS A 465 5.88 -15.93 -9.66
C LYS A 465 5.49 -14.46 -9.76
N SER A 466 4.19 -14.17 -9.75
CA SER A 466 3.63 -12.80 -9.74
C SER A 466 3.28 -12.30 -8.35
N ILE A 467 3.39 -13.11 -7.29
CA ILE A 467 3.09 -12.67 -5.91
C ILE A 467 3.97 -11.48 -5.52
N ASP A 468 5.29 -11.67 -5.53
CA ASP A 468 6.26 -10.60 -5.30
C ASP A 468 6.61 -9.91 -6.62
N GLU A 469 6.85 -8.61 -6.59
CA GLU A 469 7.34 -7.84 -7.75
C GLU A 469 8.85 -7.59 -7.69
N GLY A 470 9.50 -7.77 -6.54
CA GLY A 470 10.88 -7.33 -6.27
C GLY A 470 10.96 -5.91 -5.69
N THR A 471 9.83 -5.35 -5.25
CA THR A 471 9.71 -4.01 -4.65
C THR A 471 9.86 -4.02 -3.12
N GLU A 472 9.95 -5.20 -2.50
CA GLU A 472 9.66 -5.50 -1.10
C GLU A 472 10.76 -5.06 -0.12
N TRP A 473 10.37 -4.54 1.05
CA TRP A 473 11.26 -4.07 2.10
C TRP A 473 11.43 -5.09 3.23
N TRP A 474 12.49 -5.89 3.16
CA TRP A 474 12.65 -7.00 4.10
C TRP A 474 13.09 -6.55 5.49
N LEU A 475 12.57 -7.24 6.50
CA LEU A 475 12.74 -6.93 7.91
C LEU A 475 13.70 -7.94 8.55
N ASP A 476 14.55 -7.49 9.47
CA ASP A 476 15.46 -8.35 10.24
C ASP A 476 15.04 -8.27 11.71
N PRO A 477 14.60 -9.39 12.33
CA PRO A 477 14.01 -9.35 13.66
C PRO A 477 15.03 -8.97 14.74
N ARG A 478 16.35 -9.01 14.46
CA ARG A 478 17.37 -8.49 15.39
C ARG A 478 17.32 -6.98 15.54
N THR A 479 16.70 -6.26 14.60
CA THR A 479 16.50 -4.81 14.73
C THR A 479 15.33 -4.45 15.65
N TRP A 480 14.68 -5.45 16.28
CA TRP A 480 13.47 -5.30 17.08
C TRP A 480 13.66 -5.59 18.58
N GLU A 481 14.89 -5.50 19.11
CA GLU A 481 15.18 -5.71 20.54
C GLU A 481 14.25 -4.89 21.46
N ARG A 482 13.90 -3.68 21.03
CA ARG A 482 12.74 -2.92 21.52
C ARG A 482 12.18 -2.05 20.38
N VAL A 483 10.94 -2.31 20.00
CA VAL A 483 10.12 -1.42 19.16
C VAL A 483 9.22 -0.62 20.12
N ASP A 484 8.78 0.59 19.75
CA ASP A 484 7.98 1.43 20.66
C ASP A 484 6.76 0.66 21.21
N GLY A 485 6.74 0.44 22.53
CA GLY A 485 5.71 -0.34 23.24
C GLY A 485 5.82 -1.86 23.17
N MET A 486 6.73 -2.43 22.37
CA MET A 486 6.87 -3.86 22.08
C MET A 486 8.25 -4.43 22.45
N ARG A 487 8.26 -5.59 23.10
CA ARG A 487 9.48 -6.36 23.40
C ARG A 487 9.51 -7.65 22.58
N LEU A 488 10.60 -7.91 21.87
CA LEU A 488 10.85 -9.21 21.23
C LEU A 488 11.12 -10.26 22.32
N GLU A 489 10.28 -11.29 22.40
CA GLU A 489 10.42 -12.41 23.35
C GLU A 489 11.17 -13.60 22.74
N GLY A 490 11.11 -13.75 21.41
CA GLY A 490 11.87 -14.78 20.72
C GLY A 490 11.70 -14.76 19.21
N VAL A 491 12.58 -15.49 18.53
CA VAL A 491 12.49 -15.74 17.08
C VAL A 491 12.62 -17.25 16.85
N ARG A 492 11.68 -17.84 16.11
CA ARG A 492 11.78 -19.19 15.57
C ARG A 492 12.22 -19.08 14.11
N TYR A 493 13.28 -19.77 13.72
CA TYR A 493 13.73 -19.84 12.33
C TYR A 493 13.41 -21.23 11.80
N PHE A 494 12.84 -21.32 10.60
CA PHE A 494 12.36 -22.57 10.06
C PHE A 494 12.34 -22.63 8.53
N THR A 495 12.32 -23.85 8.03
CA THR A 495 12.39 -24.27 6.63
C THR A 495 13.71 -23.99 5.94
N PHE A 496 14.28 -25.01 5.28
CA PHE A 496 15.39 -24.88 4.32
C PHE A 496 14.99 -25.31 2.91
N LEU A 497 13.84 -25.95 2.76
CA LEU A 497 13.34 -26.46 1.50
C LEU A 497 12.87 -25.34 0.55
N PRO A 498 13.30 -25.35 -0.72
CA PRO A 498 12.69 -24.52 -1.75
C PRO A 498 11.23 -24.88 -2.00
N ASP A 499 10.46 -23.89 -2.44
CA ASP A 499 9.07 -24.00 -2.92
C ASP A 499 8.90 -25.00 -4.09
N PHE A 500 9.95 -25.22 -4.87
CA PHE A 500 9.99 -26.18 -5.97
C PHE A 500 10.45 -27.61 -5.58
N THR A 501 10.60 -27.93 -4.29
CA THR A 501 11.04 -29.27 -3.85
C THR A 501 10.09 -30.38 -4.36
N PRO A 502 10.55 -31.37 -5.12
CA PRO A 502 9.69 -32.44 -5.64
C PRO A 502 9.08 -33.31 -4.55
N ARG A 503 7.80 -33.68 -4.70
CA ARG A 503 7.02 -34.47 -3.72
C ARG A 503 7.71 -35.77 -3.29
N VAL A 504 8.41 -36.43 -4.22
CA VAL A 504 9.16 -37.68 -3.98
C VAL A 504 10.31 -37.49 -2.97
N LEU A 505 10.95 -36.32 -2.96
CA LEU A 505 12.10 -36.04 -2.09
C LEU A 505 11.68 -35.58 -0.68
N MET A 506 10.42 -35.21 -0.46
CA MET A 506 9.95 -34.55 0.77
C MET A 506 10.28 -35.33 2.05
N LYS A 507 10.21 -36.67 2.06
CA LYS A 507 10.55 -37.48 3.25
C LYS A 507 12.01 -37.30 3.68
N SER A 508 12.94 -37.41 2.74
CA SER A 508 14.38 -37.22 2.99
C SER A 508 14.68 -35.76 3.30
N ALA A 509 14.05 -34.84 2.57
CA ALA A 509 14.32 -33.42 2.67
C ALA A 509 13.83 -32.81 4.00
N VAL A 510 12.67 -33.25 4.53
CA VAL A 510 12.19 -32.91 5.89
C VAL A 510 13.11 -33.48 6.98
N THR A 511 13.69 -34.67 6.78
CA THR A 511 14.66 -35.24 7.74
C THR A 511 15.94 -34.40 7.80
N VAL A 512 16.48 -33.97 6.66
CA VAL A 512 17.63 -33.05 6.58
C VAL A 512 17.28 -31.68 7.18
N GLU A 513 16.09 -31.15 6.91
CA GLU A 513 15.62 -29.88 7.46
C GLU A 513 15.58 -29.89 8.99
N ARG A 514 15.04 -30.94 9.62
CA ARG A 514 15.04 -31.08 11.10
C ARG A 514 16.45 -31.13 11.69
N LEU A 515 17.42 -31.70 10.98
CA LEU A 515 18.82 -31.74 11.42
C LEU A 515 19.45 -30.33 11.37
N LEU A 516 19.22 -29.59 10.29
CA LEU A 516 19.67 -28.20 10.14
C LEU A 516 19.00 -27.25 11.15
N GLU A 517 17.72 -27.45 11.46
CA GLU A 517 16.97 -26.63 12.42
C GLU A 517 17.39 -26.85 13.88
N ARG A 518 17.92 -28.04 14.21
CA ARG A 518 18.52 -28.34 15.52
C ARG A 518 19.91 -27.72 15.68
N GLY A 519 20.65 -27.52 14.59
CA GLY A 519 22.00 -26.98 14.58
C GLY A 519 22.10 -25.44 14.64
N PRO A 520 23.33 -24.89 14.69
CA PRO A 520 23.56 -23.44 14.61
C PRO A 520 23.15 -22.85 13.25
N THR A 521 23.10 -23.68 12.21
CA THR A 521 22.65 -23.35 10.85
C THR A 521 21.22 -22.83 10.81
N ARG A 522 20.35 -23.17 11.79
CA ARG A 522 18.96 -22.68 11.90
C ARG A 522 18.78 -21.16 11.70
N THR A 523 19.76 -20.34 12.07
CA THR A 523 19.67 -18.88 11.87
C THR A 523 19.69 -18.45 10.39
N TYR A 524 20.01 -19.37 9.48
CA TYR A 524 19.99 -19.24 8.03
C TYR A 524 18.82 -20.00 7.38
N SER A 525 17.78 -20.42 8.12
CA SER A 525 16.55 -20.92 7.50
C SER A 525 15.90 -19.87 6.57
N ALA A 526 15.06 -20.29 5.64
CA ALA A 526 14.35 -19.45 4.68
C ALA A 526 13.35 -18.48 5.34
N HIS A 527 12.68 -18.92 6.41
CA HIS A 527 11.66 -18.13 7.09
C HIS A 527 11.98 -17.92 8.57
N TYR A 528 11.37 -16.89 9.16
CA TYR A 528 11.32 -16.72 10.60
C TYR A 528 9.91 -16.36 11.07
N MET A 529 9.63 -16.64 12.33
CA MET A 529 8.48 -16.15 13.10
C MET A 529 9.01 -15.44 14.34
N ALA A 530 8.84 -14.12 14.40
CA ALA A 530 9.16 -13.31 15.58
C ALA A 530 7.94 -13.22 16.50
N ILE A 531 8.18 -13.35 17.80
CA ILE A 531 7.17 -13.25 18.85
C ILE A 531 7.48 -11.98 19.64
N LEU A 532 6.61 -10.98 19.54
CA LEU A 532 6.71 -9.73 20.28
C LEU A 532 5.55 -9.64 21.27
N ARG A 533 5.79 -9.02 22.43
CA ARG A 533 4.76 -8.80 23.45
C ARG A 533 4.71 -7.33 23.85
N ARG A 534 3.49 -6.77 23.94
CA ARG A 534 3.28 -5.39 24.40
C ARG A 534 3.64 -5.28 25.89
N ALA A 535 4.37 -4.24 26.28
CA ALA A 535 4.70 -4.01 27.68
C ALA A 535 3.43 -3.93 28.56
N ALA A 536 3.42 -4.64 29.69
CA ALA A 536 2.35 -4.59 30.67
C ALA A 536 2.50 -3.35 31.57
N THR A 537 1.41 -2.65 31.86
CA THR A 537 1.39 -1.52 32.79
C THR A 537 1.37 -2.05 34.22
N VAL A 538 2.52 -2.13 34.88
CA VAL A 538 2.60 -2.48 36.31
C VAL A 538 2.21 -1.25 37.12
N ALA A 539 1.00 -1.26 37.68
CA ALA A 539 0.66 -0.39 38.80
C ALA A 539 1.34 -0.94 40.05
N LEU A 540 2.33 -0.21 40.60
CA LEU A 540 2.95 -0.57 41.87
C LEU A 540 1.98 -0.23 43.01
N VAL A 541 1.21 -1.22 43.46
CA VAL A 541 0.46 -1.16 44.71
C VAL A 541 1.38 -1.64 45.82
N CYS A 542 1.71 -0.74 46.77
CA CYS A 542 2.47 -1.09 47.95
C CYS A 542 1.60 -1.90 48.93
N LEU A 543 1.81 -3.21 48.99
CA LEU A 543 1.39 -4.06 50.11
C LEU A 543 2.59 -4.86 50.59
N GLY A 544 3.08 -4.53 51.78
CA GLY A 544 4.20 -5.23 52.40
C GLY A 544 3.73 -6.44 53.19
N VAL A 545 4.45 -7.56 53.06
CA VAL A 545 4.53 -8.60 54.09
C VAL A 545 5.99 -9.03 54.20
N SER A 546 6.54 -8.92 55.40
CA SER A 546 7.86 -9.40 55.76
C SER A 546 7.84 -10.90 56.03
N ALA A 547 8.78 -11.66 55.44
CA ALA A 547 9.09 -13.02 55.86
C ALA A 547 10.60 -13.13 56.12
N ALA A 548 10.97 -13.33 57.38
CA ALA A 548 12.35 -13.54 57.81
C ALA A 548 12.59 -15.01 58.17
N GLY A 549 13.77 -15.55 57.88
CA GLY A 549 14.17 -16.87 58.37
C GLY A 549 15.37 -17.52 57.67
N ARG A 550 16.55 -17.44 58.33
CA ARG A 550 17.61 -18.48 58.54
C ARG A 550 17.79 -19.59 57.47
N ALA A 551 18.98 -20.08 57.09
CA ALA A 551 20.41 -19.82 57.35
C ALA A 551 21.20 -20.45 56.15
N GLN A 552 22.50 -20.79 56.10
CA GLN A 552 23.67 -20.80 57.02
C GLN A 552 24.96 -20.66 56.16
N ALA A 553 26.15 -20.57 56.75
CA ALA A 553 27.43 -20.34 56.04
C ALA A 553 28.29 -21.61 55.83
N GLN A 554 28.97 -21.69 54.68
CA GLN A 554 30.15 -22.54 54.41
C GLN A 554 31.21 -21.74 53.61
N GLY A 555 32.48 -22.18 53.69
CA GLY A 555 33.67 -21.35 53.42
C GLY A 555 33.93 -20.93 51.97
N THR A 556 34.54 -19.75 51.81
CA THR A 556 34.81 -19.07 50.53
C THR A 556 36.28 -19.25 50.11
N ALA A 557 36.52 -19.69 48.87
CA ALA A 557 37.87 -20.01 48.37
C ALA A 557 38.40 -19.06 47.28
N ARG A 558 37.54 -18.31 46.58
CA ARG A 558 37.96 -17.33 45.58
C ARG A 558 37.02 -16.13 45.50
N VAL A 559 37.58 -14.94 45.30
CA VAL A 559 36.85 -13.71 44.95
C VAL A 559 37.27 -13.31 43.54
N THR A 560 36.37 -12.70 42.78
CA THR A 560 36.69 -12.03 41.52
C THR A 560 35.89 -10.74 41.40
N VAL A 561 36.56 -9.62 41.17
CA VAL A 561 35.98 -8.29 40.98
C VAL A 561 35.80 -8.02 39.49
N THR A 562 34.73 -7.31 39.13
CA THR A 562 34.49 -6.83 37.77
C THR A 562 33.98 -5.39 37.82
N PRO A 563 34.50 -4.48 36.96
CA PRO A 563 35.59 -4.68 36.01
C PRO A 563 36.99 -4.75 36.67
N ASP A 564 37.94 -5.37 35.96
CA ASP A 564 39.31 -5.68 36.43
C ASP A 564 40.19 -4.41 36.59
N SER A 565 39.77 -3.28 36.02
CA SER A 565 40.31 -1.93 36.28
C SER A 565 39.28 -0.85 35.93
N VAL A 566 39.40 0.34 36.51
CA VAL A 566 38.50 1.48 36.26
C VAL A 566 39.28 2.78 36.04
N SER A 567 38.82 3.62 35.11
CA SER A 567 39.27 5.01 35.01
C SER A 567 38.10 5.98 34.90
N LEU A 568 38.02 6.96 35.80
CA LEU A 568 36.88 7.88 35.93
C LEU A 568 37.29 9.29 36.44
N PRO A 569 36.60 10.37 36.07
CA PRO A 569 36.91 11.73 36.56
C PRO A 569 36.23 12.04 37.91
N VAL A 570 36.80 12.96 38.70
CA VAL A 570 36.14 13.49 39.91
C VAL A 570 34.92 14.37 39.54
N PRO A 571 33.76 14.28 40.22
CA PRO A 571 33.36 13.35 41.29
C PRO A 571 32.38 12.29 40.78
N ARG A 572 32.79 11.42 39.85
CA ARG A 572 31.96 10.28 39.40
C ARG A 572 32.06 9.09 40.36
N SER A 573 31.04 8.24 40.31
CA SER A 573 30.99 6.95 40.99
C SER A 573 30.62 5.83 40.01
N GLU A 574 31.11 4.62 40.26
CA GLU A 574 30.89 3.43 39.42
C GLU A 574 30.74 2.17 40.28
N PRO A 575 29.77 1.27 40.01
CA PRO A 575 29.56 0.09 40.83
C PRO A 575 30.53 -1.04 40.46
N LEU A 576 31.34 -1.49 41.42
CA LEU A 576 32.14 -2.72 41.33
C LEU A 576 31.28 -3.91 41.80
N THR A 577 31.39 -5.03 41.09
CA THR A 577 30.73 -6.29 41.49
C THR A 577 31.79 -7.30 41.89
N ALA A 578 31.67 -7.88 43.09
CA ALA A 578 32.49 -9.01 43.52
C ALA A 578 31.66 -10.30 43.51
N ILE A 579 32.16 -11.33 42.81
CA ILE A 579 31.60 -12.68 42.82
C ILE A 579 32.48 -13.55 43.70
N VAL A 580 31.88 -14.15 44.73
CA VAL A 580 32.56 -15.05 45.66
C VAL A 580 32.22 -16.50 45.30
N ARG A 581 33.23 -17.38 45.31
CA ARG A 581 33.08 -18.81 45.03
C ARG A 581 33.65 -19.68 46.16
N ASP A 582 33.04 -20.84 46.36
CA ASP A 582 33.50 -21.88 47.29
C ASP A 582 34.68 -22.70 46.73
N GLY A 583 35.20 -23.64 47.52
CA GLY A 583 36.30 -24.53 47.13
C GLY A 583 35.99 -25.47 45.96
N ASN A 584 34.72 -25.64 45.60
CA ASN A 584 34.24 -26.43 44.47
C ASN A 584 33.94 -25.57 43.22
N GLY A 585 34.14 -24.25 43.31
CA GLY A 585 33.92 -23.31 42.22
C GLY A 585 32.49 -22.78 42.08
N ASN A 586 31.56 -23.08 42.99
CA ASN A 586 30.18 -22.60 42.94
C ASN A 586 30.06 -21.18 43.50
N VAL A 587 29.09 -20.38 43.01
CA VAL A 587 28.88 -18.99 43.47
C VAL A 587 28.13 -18.96 44.80
N VAL A 588 28.78 -18.41 45.83
CA VAL A 588 28.21 -18.22 47.18
C VAL A 588 27.39 -16.94 47.21
N ARG A 589 26.07 -17.07 47.05
CA ARG A 589 25.15 -15.91 47.07
C ARG A 589 25.00 -15.36 48.48
N GLY A 590 25.17 -14.04 48.64
CA GLY A 590 25.06 -13.36 49.93
C GLY A 590 26.30 -13.41 50.82
N ALA A 591 27.45 -13.89 50.30
CA ALA A 591 28.72 -13.82 51.03
C ALA A 591 29.10 -12.36 51.36
N PRO A 592 29.49 -12.03 52.61
CA PRO A 592 29.90 -10.67 52.97
C PRO A 592 31.25 -10.34 52.32
N VAL A 593 31.26 -9.31 51.48
CA VAL A 593 32.47 -8.77 50.85
C VAL A 593 32.86 -7.46 51.53
N ARG A 594 34.08 -7.40 52.07
CA ARG A 594 34.67 -6.18 52.61
C ARG A 594 35.52 -5.49 51.53
N TRP A 595 35.19 -4.25 51.22
CA TRP A 595 35.91 -3.42 50.28
C TRP A 595 36.87 -2.46 50.99
N THR A 596 38.06 -2.23 50.43
CA THR A 596 39.04 -1.26 50.92
C THR A 596 39.77 -0.58 49.76
N SER A 597 39.97 0.74 49.82
CA SER A 597 40.84 1.50 48.92
C SER A 597 42.22 1.72 49.54
N SER A 598 43.29 1.69 48.74
CA SER A 598 44.65 2.00 49.18
C SER A 598 44.87 3.51 49.41
N ASP A 599 44.12 4.36 48.72
CA ASP A 599 44.12 5.82 48.96
C ASP A 599 42.69 6.39 48.88
N PRO A 600 42.02 6.55 50.04
CA PRO A 600 40.72 7.19 50.14
C PRO A 600 40.67 8.66 49.68
N LYS A 601 41.81 9.36 49.55
CA LYS A 601 41.86 10.74 49.01
C LYS A 601 41.80 10.75 47.47
N VAL A 602 42.15 9.64 46.83
CA VAL A 602 42.01 9.43 45.37
C VAL A 602 40.64 8.82 45.05
N ALA A 603 40.30 7.69 45.67
CA ALA A 603 39.00 7.04 45.50
C ALA A 603 38.52 6.31 46.77
N THR A 604 37.23 6.43 47.08
CA THR A 604 36.56 5.68 48.16
C THR A 604 35.69 4.58 47.59
N VAL A 605 35.43 3.51 48.36
CA VAL A 605 34.54 2.42 47.97
C VAL A 605 33.60 2.09 49.12
N ALA A 606 32.30 2.10 48.84
CA ALA A 606 31.27 1.75 49.82
C ALA A 606 31.20 0.23 50.05
N ALA A 607 30.61 -0.19 51.18
CA ALA A 607 30.38 -1.62 51.48
C ALA A 607 29.54 -2.35 50.41
N THR A 608 28.74 -1.61 49.64
CA THR A 608 27.94 -2.12 48.50
C THR A 608 28.75 -2.34 47.22
N GLY A 609 30.04 -2.01 47.19
CA GLY A 609 30.89 -2.04 46.00
C GLY A 609 30.88 -0.76 45.16
N LEU A 610 30.13 0.29 45.56
CA LEU A 610 30.12 1.56 44.83
C LEU A 610 31.44 2.32 45.03
N LEU A 611 32.29 2.35 44.00
CA LEU A 611 33.49 3.17 43.91
C LEU A 611 33.12 4.63 43.66
N SER A 612 33.81 5.59 44.27
CA SER A 612 33.61 7.03 44.08
C SER A 612 34.95 7.75 43.99
N ALA A 613 35.14 8.54 42.93
CA ALA A 613 36.33 9.36 42.72
C ALA A 613 36.33 10.59 43.64
N VAL A 614 37.44 10.80 44.34
CA VAL A 614 37.62 11.86 45.34
C VAL A 614 38.67 12.89 44.89
N GLY A 615 39.79 12.43 44.33
CA GLY A 615 40.88 13.28 43.88
C GLY A 615 41.68 12.64 42.75
N PRO A 616 42.29 13.41 41.83
CA PRO A 616 43.06 12.85 40.72
C PRO A 616 44.31 12.12 41.23
N GLY A 617 44.57 10.93 40.67
CA GLY A 617 45.64 10.04 41.11
C GLY A 617 45.36 8.57 40.74
N ALA A 618 46.17 7.65 41.26
CA ALA A 618 45.95 6.21 41.13
C ALA A 618 45.82 5.56 42.51
N ALA A 619 44.85 4.64 42.64
CA ALA A 619 44.60 3.86 43.85
C ALA A 619 44.31 2.40 43.49
N LEU A 620 44.48 1.49 44.45
CA LEU A 620 44.08 0.10 44.33
C LEU A 620 42.83 -0.15 45.19
N VAL A 621 41.88 -0.94 44.68
CA VAL A 621 40.67 -1.31 45.42
C VAL A 621 40.61 -2.82 45.57
N VAL A 622 40.51 -3.27 46.83
CA VAL A 622 40.55 -4.69 47.21
C VAL A 622 39.19 -5.13 47.72
N ALA A 623 38.68 -6.24 47.19
CA ALA A 623 37.54 -6.98 47.73
C ALA A 623 38.04 -8.19 48.52
N ARG A 624 37.52 -8.41 49.74
CA ARG A 624 37.84 -9.59 50.57
C ARG A 624 36.58 -10.32 51.01
N ALA A 625 36.56 -11.65 50.91
CA ALA A 625 35.52 -12.51 51.47
C ALA A 625 36.17 -13.73 52.13
N GLY A 626 36.14 -13.78 53.46
CA GLY A 626 36.96 -14.72 54.23
C GLY A 626 38.45 -14.48 54.02
N SER A 627 39.21 -15.55 53.74
CA SER A 627 40.64 -15.50 53.42
C SER A 627 40.94 -15.14 51.96
N ALA A 628 39.94 -15.18 51.06
CA ALA A 628 40.12 -14.89 49.64
C ALA A 628 39.98 -13.39 49.35
N SER A 629 40.85 -12.86 48.49
CA SER A 629 40.82 -11.46 48.06
C SER A 629 41.17 -11.27 46.59
N ASP A 630 40.64 -10.20 45.99
CA ASP A 630 40.98 -9.75 44.65
C ASP A 630 41.17 -8.22 44.63
N THR A 631 42.02 -7.71 43.72
CA THR A 631 42.49 -6.31 43.72
C THR A 631 42.48 -5.73 42.32
N ILE A 632 41.82 -4.58 42.14
CA ILE A 632 41.76 -3.85 40.87
C ILE A 632 42.48 -2.51 40.95
N ALA A 633 42.94 -2.03 39.80
CA ALA A 633 43.52 -0.69 39.65
C ALA A 633 42.44 0.35 39.33
N VAL A 634 42.50 1.50 40.01
CA VAL A 634 41.62 2.65 39.80
C VAL A 634 42.46 3.88 39.46
N THR A 635 42.20 4.50 38.31
CA THR A 635 42.83 5.77 37.91
C THR A 635 41.79 6.88 37.89
N VAL A 636 41.94 7.85 38.78
CA VAL A 636 41.08 9.03 38.82
C VAL A 636 41.74 10.17 38.06
N VAL A 637 41.05 10.72 37.07
CA VAL A 637 41.56 11.80 36.22
C VAL A 637 40.98 13.17 36.64
N PRO A 638 41.70 14.29 36.42
CA PRO A 638 41.18 15.63 36.69
C PRO A 638 39.89 15.93 35.91
N ARG A 639 39.07 16.84 36.44
CA ARG A 639 37.87 17.34 35.76
C ARG A 639 38.28 18.08 34.48
N ALA A 640 37.70 17.70 33.35
CA ALA A 640 37.96 18.34 32.06
C ALA A 640 37.16 19.64 31.94
N ASP A 641 37.64 20.71 32.58
CA ASP A 641 36.99 22.02 32.63
C ASP A 641 37.17 22.81 31.33
N GLY A 642 36.48 22.38 30.28
CA GLY A 642 36.29 23.19 29.09
C GLY A 642 35.29 24.32 29.36
N LYS A 643 35.73 25.58 29.23
CA LYS A 643 34.84 26.77 29.31
C LYS A 643 33.69 26.63 28.30
N ILE A 644 32.45 26.74 28.77
CA ILE A 644 31.27 26.80 27.90
C ILE A 644 31.34 28.08 27.08
N THR A 645 31.21 27.96 25.76
CA THR A 645 31.24 29.08 24.82
C THR A 645 29.88 29.33 24.17
N ARG A 646 28.98 28.33 24.14
CA ARG A 646 27.68 28.44 23.49
C ARG A 646 26.63 27.52 24.12
N VAL A 647 25.40 28.02 24.18
CA VAL A 647 24.21 27.25 24.57
C VAL A 647 23.16 27.37 23.46
N VAL A 648 22.38 26.32 23.24
CA VAL A 648 21.21 26.34 22.33
C VAL A 648 20.04 25.56 22.93
N ILE A 649 18.83 25.99 22.58
CA ILE A 649 17.57 25.31 22.88
C ILE A 649 16.93 24.86 21.56
N ALA A 650 16.38 23.65 21.53
CA ALA A 650 15.68 23.09 20.37
C ALA A 650 14.33 22.46 20.77
N PRO A 651 13.21 22.80 20.10
CA PRO A 651 13.08 23.88 19.11
C PRO A 651 13.22 25.28 19.75
N ALA A 652 13.59 26.28 18.96
CA ALA A 652 13.69 27.68 19.40
C ALA A 652 12.33 28.37 19.55
N GLU A 653 11.30 27.85 18.89
CA GLU A 653 9.90 28.25 19.07
C GLU A 653 9.02 27.01 19.21
N ARG A 654 7.98 27.09 20.05
CA ARG A 654 7.00 26.02 20.24
C ARG A 654 5.60 26.59 20.45
N ARG A 655 4.60 25.90 19.91
CA ARG A 655 3.18 26.12 20.27
C ARG A 655 2.64 24.89 21.00
N ILE A 656 1.78 25.11 21.99
CA ILE A 656 1.07 24.10 22.78
C ILE A 656 -0.31 24.63 23.20
N ALA A 657 -1.26 23.76 23.50
CA ALA A 657 -2.54 24.16 24.12
C ALA A 657 -2.44 24.30 25.66
N VAL A 658 -3.41 24.97 26.28
CA VAL A 658 -3.59 24.93 27.74
C VAL A 658 -3.80 23.48 28.20
N GLY A 659 -3.03 23.04 29.20
CA GLY A 659 -2.99 21.65 29.68
C GLY A 659 -2.08 20.70 28.89
N GLU A 660 -1.61 21.08 27.70
CA GLU A 660 -0.64 20.28 26.93
C GLU A 660 0.78 20.41 27.52
N THR A 661 1.58 19.35 27.43
CA THR A 661 3.01 19.40 27.76
C THR A 661 3.89 19.09 26.55
N ALA A 662 4.92 19.90 26.32
CA ALA A 662 5.98 19.65 25.35
C ALA A 662 7.34 19.56 26.04
N THR A 663 8.37 19.10 25.32
CA THR A 663 9.76 19.09 25.83
C THR A 663 10.65 19.94 24.94
N LEU A 664 11.37 20.88 25.54
CA LEU A 664 12.46 21.60 24.90
C LEU A 664 13.79 20.97 25.30
N THR A 665 14.71 20.86 24.35
CA THR A 665 16.01 20.20 24.55
C THR A 665 17.11 21.23 24.62
N GLY A 666 17.84 21.25 25.73
CA GLY A 666 19.03 22.10 25.92
C GLY A 666 20.32 21.41 25.49
N ALA A 667 21.29 22.17 24.98
CA ALA A 667 22.64 21.69 24.76
C ALA A 667 23.68 22.81 24.98
N ALA A 668 24.73 22.52 25.73
CA ALA A 668 25.88 23.38 25.94
C ALA A 668 27.12 22.86 25.18
N PHE A 669 27.99 23.78 24.80
CA PHE A 669 29.16 23.53 23.95
C PHE A 669 30.39 24.26 24.49
N THR A 670 31.54 23.61 24.42
CA THR A 670 32.87 24.20 24.57
C THR A 670 33.49 24.44 23.19
N ALA A 671 34.71 24.98 23.14
CA ALA A 671 35.50 25.05 21.91
C ALA A 671 35.78 23.67 21.26
N THR A 672 35.72 22.58 22.03
CA THR A 672 36.02 21.20 21.56
C THR A 672 34.80 20.36 21.20
N GLY A 673 33.57 20.85 21.45
CA GLY A 673 32.34 20.17 21.03
C GLY A 673 31.17 20.31 22.01
N ARG A 674 30.18 19.42 21.88
CA ARG A 674 29.03 19.33 22.79
C ARG A 674 29.44 18.62 24.07
N VAL A 675 29.11 19.20 25.22
CA VAL A 675 29.34 18.60 26.55
C VAL A 675 28.03 18.17 27.19
N SER A 676 28.10 17.15 28.06
CA SER A 676 26.97 16.69 28.86
C SER A 676 26.92 17.48 30.17
N THR A 677 26.06 18.50 30.22
CA THR A 677 26.01 19.50 31.30
C THR A 677 24.81 19.32 32.23
N ALA A 678 24.49 18.07 32.60
CA ALA A 678 23.31 17.73 33.40
C ALA A 678 23.19 18.52 34.74
N GLU A 679 24.31 18.98 35.30
CA GLU A 679 24.37 19.77 36.55
C GLU A 679 24.21 21.29 36.36
N TRP A 680 24.24 21.80 35.12
CA TRP A 680 24.38 23.24 34.84
C TRP A 680 23.12 23.88 34.26
N HIS A 681 22.09 23.09 33.94
CA HIS A 681 20.88 23.57 33.26
C HIS A 681 19.87 24.21 34.23
N LEU A 682 19.86 25.54 34.28
CA LEU A 682 18.76 26.30 34.88
C LEU A 682 17.79 26.75 33.78
N TRP A 683 16.58 26.19 33.78
CA TRP A 683 15.45 26.64 32.97
C TRP A 683 14.59 27.60 33.77
N ASN A 684 14.25 28.74 33.17
CA ASN A 684 13.32 29.71 33.74
C ASN A 684 12.29 30.17 32.69
N THR A 685 11.14 30.65 33.15
CA THR A 685 10.13 31.35 32.34
C THR A 685 10.02 32.81 32.76
N ASP A 686 9.80 33.71 31.80
CA ASP A 686 9.43 35.11 32.09
C ASP A 686 7.94 35.27 32.46
N ASN A 687 7.10 34.27 32.19
CA ASN A 687 5.67 34.32 32.42
C ASN A 687 5.13 32.97 32.99
N PRO A 688 5.23 32.78 34.32
CA PRO A 688 4.80 31.56 34.99
C PRO A 688 3.27 31.34 35.02
N LEU A 689 2.48 32.34 34.61
CA LEU A 689 1.02 32.21 34.43
C LEU A 689 0.67 31.59 33.07
N VAL A 690 1.57 31.68 32.09
CA VAL A 690 1.37 31.14 30.73
C VAL A 690 2.00 29.76 30.60
N VAL A 691 3.22 29.53 31.09
CA VAL A 691 3.85 28.18 31.12
C VAL A 691 4.56 27.89 32.43
N SER A 692 4.63 26.61 32.81
CA SER A 692 5.66 26.11 33.73
C SER A 692 6.72 25.31 32.96
N VAL A 693 7.94 25.26 33.49
CA VAL A 693 9.04 24.44 32.94
C VAL A 693 9.77 23.69 34.07
N THR A 694 10.11 22.44 33.83
CA THR A 694 10.91 21.61 34.75
C THR A 694 12.41 21.71 34.44
N SER A 695 13.26 21.31 35.39
CA SER A 695 14.73 21.31 35.23
C SER A 695 15.26 20.48 34.05
N ASN A 696 14.49 19.50 33.57
CA ASN A 696 14.80 18.71 32.37
C ASN A 696 14.14 19.23 31.07
N GLY A 697 13.60 20.46 31.07
CA GLY A 697 13.06 21.13 29.88
C GLY A 697 11.63 20.71 29.48
N ARG A 698 10.88 20.01 30.33
CA ARG A 698 9.45 19.74 30.06
C ARG A 698 8.63 20.98 30.41
N VAL A 699 7.89 21.49 29.43
CA VAL A 699 7.05 22.68 29.49
C VAL A 699 5.58 22.28 29.54
N THR A 700 4.77 22.95 30.37
CA THR A 700 3.31 22.76 30.44
C THR A 700 2.62 24.08 30.16
N GLY A 701 1.59 24.10 29.31
CA GLY A 701 0.74 25.27 29.09
C GLY A 701 -0.24 25.47 30.24
N LEU A 702 -0.19 26.61 30.91
CA LEU A 702 -1.03 26.93 32.07
C LEU A 702 -2.14 27.95 31.76
N GLY A 703 -1.86 28.91 30.88
CA GLY A 703 -2.81 29.94 30.46
C GLY A 703 -2.47 30.46 29.05
N PRO A 704 -3.45 30.99 28.31
CA PRO A 704 -3.23 31.49 26.95
C PRO A 704 -2.27 32.70 26.95
N GLY A 705 -1.32 32.72 26.02
CA GLY A 705 -0.35 33.81 25.92
C GLY A 705 0.96 33.38 25.25
N THR A 706 2.01 34.17 25.42
CA THR A 706 3.37 33.80 25.02
C THR A 706 4.33 34.03 26.18
N ALA A 707 5.27 33.11 26.35
CA ALA A 707 6.32 33.14 27.36
C ALA A 707 7.68 32.84 26.73
N ARG A 708 8.72 33.53 27.17
CA ARG A 708 10.12 33.22 26.86
C ARG A 708 10.68 32.27 27.91
N LEU A 709 11.14 31.12 27.45
CA LEU A 709 11.93 30.20 28.26
C LEU A 709 13.40 30.47 28.04
N THR A 710 14.15 30.68 29.11
CA THR A 710 15.60 30.88 29.07
C THR A 710 16.28 29.73 29.78
N MET A 711 17.29 29.15 29.14
CA MET A 711 18.18 28.16 29.74
C MET A 711 19.57 28.77 29.92
N SER A 712 20.10 28.71 31.14
CA SER A 712 21.50 29.03 31.45
C SER A 712 22.33 27.75 31.58
N ALA A 713 23.60 27.82 31.19
CA ALA A 713 24.65 26.87 31.58
C ALA A 713 25.99 27.62 31.70
N ALA A 714 26.63 27.53 32.87
CA ALA A 714 27.91 28.20 33.17
C ALA A 714 27.89 29.74 32.96
N GLY A 715 26.74 30.39 33.13
CA GLY A 715 26.56 31.82 32.87
C GLY A 715 26.32 32.19 31.39
N VAL A 716 26.41 31.23 30.47
CA VAL A 716 26.01 31.41 29.07
C VAL A 716 24.53 31.04 28.92
N THR A 717 23.73 31.90 28.31
CA THR A 717 22.28 31.71 28.18
C THR A 717 21.84 31.50 26.73
N ALA A 718 20.69 30.87 26.56
CA ALA A 718 19.91 30.85 25.32
C ALA A 718 18.42 30.94 25.66
N SER A 719 17.59 31.43 24.74
CA SER A 719 16.14 31.51 24.92
C SER A 719 15.38 30.83 23.79
N ALA A 720 14.18 30.34 24.12
CA ALA A 720 13.16 29.86 23.21
C ALA A 720 11.82 30.51 23.55
N VAL A 721 10.91 30.60 22.58
CA VAL A 721 9.57 31.18 22.76
C VAL A 721 8.51 30.08 22.77
N VAL A 722 7.63 30.10 23.76
CA VAL A 722 6.48 29.18 23.83
C VAL A 722 5.19 29.99 23.79
N THR A 723 4.37 29.77 22.77
CA THR A 723 3.01 30.32 22.68
C THR A 723 2.01 29.26 23.11
N VAL A 724 1.22 29.59 24.13
CA VAL A 724 0.13 28.75 24.61
C VAL A 724 -1.17 29.24 23.99
N THR A 725 -1.81 28.39 23.19
CA THR A 725 -3.13 28.68 22.62
C THR A 725 -4.22 28.28 23.62
N GLY A 726 -5.18 29.19 23.87
CA GLY A 726 -6.38 28.86 24.63
C GLY A 726 -7.20 27.77 23.96
N ALA A 727 -8.14 27.18 24.71
CA ALA A 727 -9.11 26.26 24.12
C ALA A 727 -9.83 26.95 22.95
N THR A 728 -9.84 26.31 21.79
CA THR A 728 -10.63 26.79 20.65
C THR A 728 -12.09 26.78 21.07
N SER A 729 -12.70 27.96 21.13
CA SER A 729 -14.14 28.08 21.25
C SER A 729 -14.78 27.28 20.11
N ASN A 730 -15.54 26.23 20.45
CA ASN A 730 -16.20 25.33 19.52
C ASN A 730 -17.38 26.05 18.84
N VAL A 731 -17.07 27.07 18.05
CA VAL A 731 -18.04 27.84 17.27
C VAL A 731 -18.05 27.29 15.85
N ILE A 732 -19.26 26.98 15.41
CA ILE A 732 -19.63 26.69 14.04
C ILE A 732 -20.29 27.95 13.49
N THR A 733 -19.92 28.38 12.30
CA THR A 733 -20.50 29.55 11.64
C THR A 733 -21.13 29.13 10.32
N VAL A 734 -22.44 29.38 10.21
CA VAL A 734 -23.22 29.24 8.98
C VAL A 734 -23.09 30.54 8.18
N ASP A 735 -22.89 30.42 6.87
CA ASP A 735 -22.83 31.53 5.94
C ASP A 735 -23.75 31.23 4.74
N THR A 736 -24.92 31.87 4.75
CA THR A 736 -25.95 31.70 3.72
C THR A 736 -25.67 32.47 2.42
N THR A 737 -24.60 33.28 2.39
CA THR A 737 -24.14 33.99 1.18
C THR A 737 -23.31 33.10 0.27
N VAL A 738 -22.58 32.14 0.84
CA VAL A 738 -21.88 31.07 0.10
C VAL A 738 -22.88 29.96 -0.25
N SER A 739 -22.91 29.55 -1.52
CA SER A 739 -23.78 28.46 -2.01
C SER A 739 -22.96 27.44 -2.81
N PHE A 740 -23.34 26.16 -2.72
CA PHE A 740 -22.74 25.03 -3.43
C PHE A 740 -23.83 24.34 -4.29
N GLN A 741 -23.89 23.00 -4.27
CA GLN A 741 -24.88 22.25 -5.05
C GLN A 741 -26.32 22.42 -4.55
N THR A 742 -27.28 22.23 -5.45
CA THR A 742 -28.71 22.11 -5.15
C THR A 742 -29.12 20.65 -5.15
N MET A 743 -29.65 20.18 -4.02
CA MET A 743 -30.01 18.78 -3.80
C MET A 743 -31.11 18.34 -4.78
N THR A 744 -30.85 17.30 -5.56
CA THR A 744 -31.86 16.57 -6.34
C THR A 744 -32.71 15.69 -5.43
N GLY A 745 -32.11 15.13 -4.35
CA GLY A 745 -32.86 14.51 -3.26
C GLY A 745 -32.29 13.15 -2.81
N TRP A 746 -32.90 12.60 -1.76
CA TRP A 746 -32.48 11.34 -1.15
C TRP A 746 -33.16 10.16 -1.83
N GLN A 747 -32.33 9.22 -2.32
CA GLN A 747 -32.77 8.19 -3.22
C GLN A 747 -32.79 6.82 -2.54
N GLY A 748 -33.79 6.02 -2.91
CA GLY A 748 -33.98 4.65 -2.48
C GLY A 748 -33.69 3.65 -3.60
N GLY A 749 -32.97 2.58 -3.27
CA GLY A 749 -32.60 1.54 -4.23
C GLY A 749 -33.75 0.64 -4.69
N GLY A 750 -33.46 -0.21 -5.67
CA GLY A 750 -34.44 -1.07 -6.32
C GLY A 750 -35.03 -2.16 -5.42
N GLN A 751 -34.28 -2.64 -4.42
CA GLN A 751 -34.77 -3.66 -3.50
C GLN A 751 -35.62 -3.04 -2.39
N ASN A 752 -36.92 -3.31 -2.45
CA ASN A 752 -37.94 -2.70 -1.58
C ASN A 752 -38.52 -3.68 -0.56
N GLY A 753 -37.86 -4.83 -0.36
CA GLY A 753 -38.29 -5.87 0.56
C GLY A 753 -39.57 -6.57 0.11
N TRP A 754 -39.85 -6.61 -1.20
CA TRP A 754 -41.01 -7.30 -1.77
C TRP A 754 -40.62 -8.70 -2.26
N LEU A 755 -39.81 -8.77 -3.33
CA LEU A 755 -39.30 -10.05 -3.87
C LEU A 755 -38.01 -10.51 -3.17
N GLU A 756 -37.35 -9.62 -2.43
CA GLU A 756 -36.13 -9.92 -1.64
C GLU A 756 -36.43 -10.53 -0.27
N CYS A 757 -37.70 -10.51 0.10
CA CYS A 757 -38.29 -11.09 1.30
C CYS A 757 -39.27 -12.19 0.90
N ASN A 758 -39.92 -12.85 1.86
CA ASN A 758 -41.07 -13.70 1.54
C ASN A 758 -42.22 -12.82 0.99
N PRO A 759 -42.60 -12.93 -0.31
CA PRO A 759 -43.61 -12.05 -0.89
C PRO A 759 -44.99 -12.25 -0.28
N LEU A 760 -45.30 -13.47 0.19
CA LEU A 760 -46.54 -13.81 0.89
C LEU A 760 -46.68 -13.05 2.23
N ALA A 761 -45.55 -12.64 2.84
CA ALA A 761 -45.53 -11.85 4.06
C ALA A 761 -45.50 -10.33 3.79
N PHE A 762 -45.26 -9.87 2.56
CA PHE A 762 -45.08 -8.45 2.24
C PHE A 762 -46.32 -7.62 2.61
N SER A 763 -47.52 -8.16 2.40
CA SER A 763 -48.80 -7.55 2.79
C SER A 763 -48.87 -7.16 4.28
N LEU A 764 -48.18 -7.89 5.16
CA LEU A 764 -48.19 -7.69 6.62
C LEU A 764 -47.37 -6.46 7.08
N TYR A 765 -46.42 -5.98 6.28
CA TYR A 765 -45.52 -4.89 6.67
C TYR A 765 -45.31 -3.78 5.63
N LYS A 766 -45.71 -3.97 4.36
CA LYS A 766 -45.51 -2.99 3.28
C LYS A 766 -45.95 -1.58 3.67
N ASN A 767 -47.09 -1.44 4.34
CA ASN A 767 -47.62 -0.13 4.72
C ASN A 767 -46.76 0.58 5.77
N GLN A 768 -46.19 -0.15 6.73
CA GLN A 768 -45.25 0.40 7.71
C GLN A 768 -43.88 0.69 7.08
N LEU A 769 -43.44 -0.11 6.11
CA LEU A 769 -42.17 0.11 5.41
C LEU A 769 -42.21 1.39 4.57
N HIS A 770 -43.22 1.54 3.72
CA HIS A 770 -43.38 2.71 2.87
C HIS A 770 -43.61 3.98 3.70
N ASP A 771 -44.33 3.89 4.84
CA ASP A 771 -44.48 5.01 5.77
C ASP A 771 -43.14 5.42 6.35
N ARG A 772 -42.32 4.48 6.84
CA ARG A 772 -40.99 4.81 7.37
C ARG A 772 -40.04 5.35 6.32
N LEU A 773 -40.00 4.79 5.10
CA LEU A 773 -39.17 5.30 4.02
C LEU A 773 -39.45 6.78 3.73
N VAL A 774 -40.73 7.18 3.63
CA VAL A 774 -41.12 8.57 3.30
C VAL A 774 -41.11 9.49 4.54
N ASN A 775 -41.76 9.08 5.63
CA ASN A 775 -42.07 9.94 6.78
C ASN A 775 -41.08 9.83 7.94
N GLU A 776 -40.44 8.67 8.16
CA GLU A 776 -39.42 8.51 9.20
C GLU A 776 -38.03 8.91 8.70
N LEU A 777 -37.64 8.42 7.50
CA LEU A 777 -36.31 8.62 6.91
C LEU A 777 -36.23 9.82 5.96
N GLY A 778 -37.21 9.99 5.05
CA GLY A 778 -37.24 11.11 4.10
C GLY A 778 -36.87 10.78 2.65
N ILE A 779 -37.02 9.53 2.20
CA ILE A 779 -36.80 9.16 0.79
C ILE A 779 -37.80 9.89 -0.12
N GLU A 780 -37.30 10.48 -1.21
CA GLU A 780 -38.08 11.29 -2.15
C GLU A 780 -37.82 10.95 -3.63
N ARG A 781 -36.88 10.06 -3.89
CA ARG A 781 -36.48 9.53 -5.21
C ARG A 781 -36.30 8.01 -5.11
N VAL A 782 -36.69 7.23 -6.12
CA VAL A 782 -36.55 5.77 -6.10
C VAL A 782 -36.10 5.22 -7.46
N THR A 783 -35.21 4.24 -7.43
CA THR A 783 -34.76 3.46 -8.60
C THR A 783 -35.76 2.38 -8.98
N ILE A 784 -36.06 2.29 -10.28
CA ILE A 784 -36.87 1.26 -10.93
C ILE A 784 -35.95 0.51 -11.90
N ALA A 785 -35.73 -0.79 -11.68
CA ALA A 785 -34.88 -1.59 -12.56
C ALA A 785 -35.61 -1.99 -13.85
N LEU A 786 -35.15 -1.49 -15.00
CA LEU A 786 -35.52 -1.98 -16.32
C LEU A 786 -34.52 -3.07 -16.73
N ARG A 787 -34.91 -4.33 -16.62
CA ARG A 787 -34.08 -5.50 -16.95
C ARG A 787 -34.11 -5.77 -18.44
N SER A 788 -32.96 -5.92 -19.10
CA SER A 788 -32.89 -6.10 -20.55
C SER A 788 -33.69 -7.32 -21.06
N GLY A 789 -33.76 -8.40 -20.29
CA GLY A 789 -34.59 -9.57 -20.62
C GLY A 789 -36.10 -9.42 -20.44
N ALA A 790 -36.62 -8.20 -20.24
CA ALA A 790 -38.07 -7.94 -20.35
C ALA A 790 -38.56 -8.01 -21.81
N GLU A 791 -37.69 -7.74 -22.78
CA GLU A 791 -37.93 -8.03 -24.19
C GLU A 791 -37.76 -9.53 -24.44
N ASN A 792 -38.86 -10.27 -24.49
CA ASN A 792 -38.82 -11.73 -24.57
C ASN A 792 -40.16 -12.35 -25.01
N THR A 793 -40.09 -13.52 -25.63
CA THR A 793 -41.26 -14.34 -25.99
C THR A 793 -42.04 -14.94 -24.80
N ARG A 794 -41.52 -14.84 -23.56
CA ARG A 794 -42.11 -15.43 -22.34
C ARG A 794 -42.03 -14.47 -21.16
N ASP A 795 -43.14 -14.27 -20.45
CA ASP A 795 -43.12 -13.60 -19.13
C ASP A 795 -42.58 -14.56 -18.04
N TYR A 796 -41.26 -14.65 -17.98
CA TYR A 796 -40.55 -15.38 -16.93
C TYR A 796 -40.86 -14.90 -15.50
N HIS A 797 -41.36 -13.68 -15.31
CA HIS A 797 -41.78 -13.21 -13.98
C HIS A 797 -43.15 -13.81 -13.61
N ALA A 798 -44.13 -13.77 -14.51
CA ALA A 798 -45.42 -14.41 -14.31
C ALA A 798 -45.28 -15.91 -14.04
N GLU A 799 -44.47 -16.61 -14.85
CA GLU A 799 -44.17 -18.04 -14.64
C GLU A 799 -43.49 -18.31 -13.29
N PHE A 800 -42.60 -17.43 -12.83
CA PHE A 800 -41.96 -17.55 -11.51
C PHE A 800 -42.93 -17.32 -10.36
N VAL A 801 -43.78 -16.29 -10.45
CA VAL A 801 -44.80 -15.97 -9.43
C VAL A 801 -45.86 -17.07 -9.35
N ALA A 802 -46.21 -17.71 -10.48
CA ALA A 802 -47.06 -18.89 -10.54
C ALA A 802 -46.39 -20.17 -10.01
N GLY A 803 -45.09 -20.14 -9.69
CA GLY A 803 -44.31 -21.30 -9.26
C GLY A 803 -44.01 -22.32 -10.37
N SER A 804 -44.26 -21.97 -11.64
CA SER A 804 -44.04 -22.84 -12.79
C SER A 804 -42.56 -23.02 -13.13
N ILE A 805 -41.71 -22.04 -12.80
CA ILE A 805 -40.26 -22.12 -12.94
C ILE A 805 -39.51 -21.78 -11.63
N PRO A 806 -38.33 -22.36 -11.38
CA PRO A 806 -37.56 -22.07 -10.17
C PRO A 806 -36.88 -20.68 -10.23
N SER A 807 -36.61 -20.08 -9.08
CA SER A 807 -35.95 -18.76 -8.96
C SER A 807 -34.56 -18.68 -9.62
N ALA A 808 -33.91 -19.82 -9.87
CA ALA A 808 -32.64 -19.90 -10.59
C ALA A 808 -32.82 -19.79 -12.11
N GLU A 809 -33.98 -20.19 -12.65
CA GLU A 809 -34.30 -20.02 -14.07
C GLU A 809 -34.72 -18.58 -14.36
N TYR A 810 -35.64 -18.02 -13.58
CA TYR A 810 -36.03 -16.61 -13.67
C TYR A 810 -34.81 -15.67 -13.58
N ARG A 811 -33.85 -15.92 -12.68
CA ARG A 811 -32.63 -15.11 -12.59
C ARG A 811 -31.71 -15.20 -13.81
N ARG A 812 -31.81 -16.25 -14.64
CA ARG A 812 -31.04 -16.36 -15.89
C ARG A 812 -31.66 -15.55 -17.02
N SER A 813 -32.98 -15.33 -17.02
CA SER A 813 -33.63 -14.52 -18.07
C SER A 813 -33.50 -13.01 -17.86
N TRP A 814 -33.11 -12.53 -16.66
CA TRP A 814 -33.01 -11.10 -16.35
C TRP A 814 -32.18 -10.26 -17.36
N SER A 815 -31.16 -10.85 -17.99
CA SER A 815 -30.28 -10.16 -18.93
C SER A 815 -30.21 -10.87 -20.30
N ALA A 816 -31.34 -11.44 -20.74
CA ALA A 816 -31.44 -12.24 -21.96
C ALA A 816 -32.53 -11.71 -22.92
N PRO A 817 -32.32 -10.53 -23.54
CA PRO A 817 -33.24 -10.01 -24.55
C PRO A 817 -33.31 -10.90 -25.79
N VAL A 818 -34.49 -10.94 -26.41
CA VAL A 818 -34.77 -11.59 -27.70
C VAL A 818 -35.44 -10.56 -28.59
N ASN A 819 -34.83 -10.21 -29.73
CA ASN A 819 -35.34 -9.17 -30.64
C ASN A 819 -36.83 -9.40 -30.96
N ASP A 820 -37.65 -8.37 -30.80
CA ASP A 820 -39.08 -8.44 -31.05
C ASP A 820 -39.41 -8.57 -32.54
N ASN A 821 -38.81 -7.72 -33.39
CA ASN A 821 -39.18 -7.61 -34.80
C ASN A 821 -38.03 -7.33 -35.79
N ASP A 822 -36.79 -7.12 -35.31
CA ASP A 822 -35.59 -6.83 -36.11
C ASP A 822 -35.64 -5.48 -36.89
N ASP A 823 -36.56 -4.58 -36.53
CA ASP A 823 -36.70 -3.19 -37.02
C ASP A 823 -36.79 -2.15 -35.87
N PRO A 824 -35.67 -1.50 -35.50
CA PRO A 824 -35.60 -0.51 -34.41
C PRO A 824 -36.34 0.81 -34.68
N PHE A 825 -37.27 0.86 -35.63
CA PHE A 825 -38.11 2.02 -35.91
C PHE A 825 -39.62 1.72 -35.85
N THR A 826 -40.00 0.47 -35.59
CA THR A 826 -41.40 0.02 -35.50
C THR A 826 -41.71 -0.56 -34.12
N THR A 827 -42.53 0.11 -33.33
CA THR A 827 -42.84 -0.29 -31.94
C THR A 827 -43.87 -1.44 -31.87
N ASP A 828 -43.49 -2.62 -31.36
CA ASP A 828 -44.46 -3.68 -30.98
C ASP A 828 -44.56 -3.84 -29.45
N SER A 829 -45.58 -3.21 -28.85
CA SER A 829 -45.84 -3.35 -27.41
C SER A 829 -46.15 -4.78 -26.93
N ALA A 830 -46.54 -5.70 -27.81
CA ALA A 830 -46.93 -7.06 -27.44
C ALA A 830 -45.72 -7.99 -27.20
N ALA A 831 -44.53 -7.64 -27.68
CA ALA A 831 -43.32 -8.43 -27.52
C ALA A 831 -42.58 -8.20 -26.18
N PHE A 832 -42.94 -7.15 -25.44
CA PHE A 832 -42.32 -6.80 -24.16
C PHE A 832 -43.14 -7.33 -22.96
N GLN A 833 -42.44 -7.97 -22.03
CA GLN A 833 -43.01 -8.65 -20.86
C GLN A 833 -42.87 -7.79 -19.61
N TRP A 834 -43.91 -7.04 -19.30
CA TRP A 834 -43.89 -6.02 -18.24
C TRP A 834 -44.15 -6.55 -16.83
N GLY A 835 -44.41 -7.85 -16.63
CA GLY A 835 -44.88 -8.41 -15.36
C GLY A 835 -44.03 -8.05 -14.13
N PHE A 836 -42.70 -8.01 -14.26
CA PHE A 836 -41.82 -7.58 -13.16
C PHE A 836 -41.90 -6.06 -12.91
N LEU A 837 -41.90 -5.25 -13.97
CA LEU A 837 -41.98 -3.80 -13.89
C LEU A 837 -43.31 -3.38 -13.25
N ASP A 838 -44.41 -3.90 -13.78
CA ASP A 838 -45.77 -3.66 -13.30
C ASP A 838 -45.94 -4.07 -11.84
N GLY A 839 -45.52 -5.29 -11.50
CA GLY A 839 -45.55 -5.77 -10.12
C GLY A 839 -44.77 -4.85 -9.17
N PHE A 840 -43.61 -4.34 -9.60
CA PHE A 840 -42.81 -3.40 -8.82
C PHE A 840 -43.49 -2.02 -8.67
N ILE A 841 -44.11 -1.51 -9.74
CA ILE A 841 -44.91 -0.28 -9.68
C ILE A 841 -46.05 -0.43 -8.67
N ASP A 842 -46.84 -1.49 -8.80
CA ASP A 842 -48.04 -1.75 -7.99
C ASP A 842 -47.70 -1.94 -6.50
N HIS A 843 -46.61 -2.66 -6.20
CA HIS A 843 -46.28 -3.08 -4.84
C HIS A 843 -45.38 -2.11 -4.08
N ALA A 844 -44.49 -1.39 -4.77
CA ALA A 844 -43.51 -0.49 -4.14
C ALA A 844 -43.74 0.99 -4.52
N ILE A 845 -43.94 1.31 -5.79
CA ILE A 845 -43.96 2.72 -6.25
C ILE A 845 -45.27 3.43 -5.95
N LEU A 846 -46.43 2.86 -6.27
CA LEU A 846 -47.72 3.51 -6.01
C LEU A 846 -47.91 3.85 -4.52
N PRO A 847 -47.64 2.95 -3.54
CA PRO A 847 -47.75 3.28 -2.12
C PRO A 847 -46.80 4.38 -1.63
N LEU A 848 -45.61 4.50 -2.25
CA LEU A 848 -44.68 5.60 -1.95
C LEU A 848 -45.16 6.93 -2.57
N ARG A 849 -45.73 6.90 -3.79
CA ARG A 849 -46.36 8.07 -4.43
C ARG A 849 -47.53 8.60 -3.62
N GLU A 850 -48.39 7.73 -3.09
CA GLU A 850 -49.51 8.11 -2.20
C GLU A 850 -49.03 8.89 -0.96
N ARG A 851 -47.97 8.42 -0.31
CA ARG A 851 -47.41 9.06 0.91
C ARG A 851 -46.72 10.39 0.61
N MET A 852 -46.04 10.50 -0.52
CA MET A 852 -45.50 11.77 -1.00
C MET A 852 -46.63 12.74 -1.33
N ALA A 853 -47.67 12.30 -2.05
CA ALA A 853 -48.82 13.13 -2.41
C ALA A 853 -49.59 13.63 -1.17
N ALA A 854 -49.70 12.82 -0.11
CA ALA A 854 -50.26 13.23 1.18
C ALA A 854 -49.49 14.37 1.88
N ARG A 855 -48.26 14.65 1.45
CA ARG A 855 -47.43 15.79 1.90
C ARG A 855 -47.43 16.96 0.90
N GLY A 856 -48.14 16.85 -0.21
CA GLY A 856 -48.02 17.77 -1.34
C GLY A 856 -46.69 17.62 -2.11
N GLU A 857 -45.96 16.52 -1.91
CA GLU A 857 -44.70 16.23 -2.59
C GLU A 857 -44.89 15.20 -3.72
N GLN A 858 -43.98 15.18 -4.69
CA GLN A 858 -43.96 14.17 -5.77
C GLN A 858 -42.73 13.29 -5.62
N LEU A 859 -42.91 11.97 -5.61
CA LEU A 859 -41.82 10.99 -5.69
C LEU A 859 -41.14 11.06 -7.05
N GLN A 860 -39.81 11.20 -7.09
CA GLN A 860 -39.05 11.08 -8.34
C GLN A 860 -38.75 9.62 -8.67
N LEU A 861 -38.86 9.28 -9.95
CA LEU A 861 -38.60 7.94 -10.46
C LEU A 861 -37.38 7.96 -11.37
N VAL A 862 -36.36 7.17 -11.00
CA VAL A 862 -35.21 6.88 -11.86
C VAL A 862 -35.44 5.52 -12.49
N LEU A 863 -35.61 5.46 -13.80
CA LEU A 863 -35.52 4.19 -14.52
C LEU A 863 -34.03 3.86 -14.68
N THR A 864 -33.63 2.63 -14.38
CA THR A 864 -32.22 2.19 -14.47
C THR A 864 -32.14 0.96 -15.34
N TYR A 865 -31.43 1.04 -16.46
CA TYR A 865 -31.24 -0.10 -17.36
C TYR A 865 -30.22 -1.10 -16.79
N VAL A 866 -30.60 -2.38 -16.72
CA VAL A 866 -29.83 -3.45 -16.08
C VAL A 866 -29.59 -4.60 -17.05
N ASP A 867 -28.31 -4.93 -17.29
CA ASP A 867 -27.86 -5.90 -18.30
C ASP A 867 -26.65 -6.73 -17.81
N PHE A 868 -26.74 -7.24 -16.58
CA PHE A 868 -25.67 -8.01 -15.95
C PHE A 868 -25.50 -9.39 -16.59
N GLN A 869 -24.41 -9.61 -17.33
CA GLN A 869 -24.15 -10.86 -18.09
C GLN A 869 -23.63 -12.02 -17.24
N ARG A 870 -24.32 -12.37 -16.16
CA ARG A 870 -23.97 -13.49 -15.27
C ARG A 870 -24.36 -14.86 -15.88
N GLY A 871 -23.79 -15.16 -17.06
CA GLY A 871 -24.02 -16.41 -17.80
C GLY A 871 -23.48 -16.43 -19.24
N GLY A 872 -23.17 -15.27 -19.82
CA GLY A 872 -22.82 -15.13 -21.23
C GLY A 872 -24.04 -15.11 -22.17
N TYR A 873 -23.88 -14.56 -23.37
CA TYR A 873 -24.93 -14.51 -24.38
C TYR A 873 -24.98 -15.80 -25.21
N ALA A 874 -26.19 -16.23 -25.59
CA ALA A 874 -26.36 -17.20 -26.67
C ALA A 874 -25.79 -16.62 -28.00
N PRO A 875 -25.21 -17.45 -28.88
CA PRO A 875 -24.83 -17.03 -30.23
C PRO A 875 -26.06 -16.51 -30.98
N GLY A 876 -25.96 -15.32 -31.59
CA GLY A 876 -27.07 -14.69 -32.32
C GLY A 876 -28.07 -13.89 -31.48
N ALA A 877 -28.00 -13.90 -30.13
CA ALA A 877 -28.89 -13.08 -29.30
C ALA A 877 -28.69 -11.57 -29.49
N LEU A 878 -29.78 -10.80 -29.37
CA LEU A 878 -29.80 -9.34 -29.42
C LEU A 878 -28.85 -8.74 -28.37
N ARG A 879 -28.23 -7.62 -28.72
CA ARG A 879 -27.32 -6.88 -27.83
C ARG A 879 -27.48 -5.38 -28.01
N HIS A 880 -28.32 -4.75 -27.20
CA HIS A 880 -28.51 -3.29 -27.13
C HIS A 880 -27.22 -2.46 -27.27
N MET A 881 -26.09 -2.90 -26.67
CA MET A 881 -24.77 -2.25 -26.83
C MET A 881 -24.29 -2.05 -28.28
N LYS A 882 -24.71 -2.92 -29.21
CA LYS A 882 -24.32 -2.89 -30.62
C LYS A 882 -25.37 -2.22 -31.51
N HIS A 883 -26.58 -2.05 -30.99
CA HIS A 883 -27.75 -1.57 -31.69
C HIS A 883 -28.36 -0.41 -30.87
N PRO A 884 -27.80 0.80 -30.97
CA PRO A 884 -28.19 1.92 -30.10
C PRO A 884 -29.64 2.37 -30.33
N ASP A 885 -30.20 2.13 -31.52
CA ASP A 885 -31.59 2.41 -31.86
C ASP A 885 -32.56 1.38 -31.25
N GLU A 886 -32.17 0.10 -31.15
CA GLU A 886 -32.90 -0.96 -30.39
C GLU A 886 -32.88 -0.66 -28.88
N TYR A 887 -31.75 -0.19 -28.35
CA TYR A 887 -31.71 0.30 -26.97
C TYR A 887 -32.69 1.46 -26.76
N ALA A 888 -32.76 2.37 -27.74
CA ALA A 888 -33.68 3.51 -27.70
C ALA A 888 -35.15 3.07 -27.81
N GLU A 889 -35.46 2.06 -28.64
CA GLU A 889 -36.74 1.35 -28.73
C GLU A 889 -37.18 0.87 -27.34
N PHE A 890 -36.43 -0.09 -26.77
CA PHE A 890 -36.76 -0.77 -25.53
C PHE A 890 -37.03 0.18 -24.37
N VAL A 891 -36.16 1.17 -24.18
CA VAL A 891 -36.33 2.18 -23.11
C VAL A 891 -37.52 3.10 -23.39
N THR A 892 -37.75 3.51 -24.66
CA THR A 892 -38.93 4.32 -25.02
C THR A 892 -40.23 3.56 -24.81
N MET A 893 -40.25 2.25 -25.10
CA MET A 893 -41.40 1.38 -24.85
C MET A 893 -41.72 1.27 -23.36
N ALA A 894 -40.72 1.20 -22.48
CA ALA A 894 -40.95 1.26 -21.04
C ALA A 894 -41.57 2.60 -20.59
N PHE A 895 -41.16 3.73 -21.18
CA PHE A 895 -41.77 5.05 -20.93
C PHE A 895 -43.22 5.12 -21.43
N MET A 896 -43.50 4.60 -22.63
CA MET A 896 -44.85 4.56 -23.21
C MET A 896 -45.79 3.68 -22.39
N HIS A 897 -45.34 2.48 -22.00
CA HIS A 897 -46.09 1.54 -21.17
C HIS A 897 -46.46 2.14 -19.81
N LEU A 898 -45.48 2.72 -19.08
CA LEU A 898 -45.74 3.37 -17.80
C LEU A 898 -46.74 4.52 -17.92
N LYS A 899 -46.63 5.34 -18.98
CA LYS A 899 -47.59 6.42 -19.24
C LYS A 899 -48.99 5.91 -19.57
N ALA A 900 -49.10 4.87 -20.41
CA ALA A 900 -50.37 4.32 -20.84
C ALA A 900 -51.11 3.60 -19.70
N LYS A 901 -50.39 2.82 -18.89
CA LYS A 901 -50.98 2.02 -17.80
C LYS A 901 -51.17 2.80 -16.50
N TYR A 902 -50.22 3.66 -16.14
CA TYR A 902 -50.18 4.32 -14.82
C TYR A 902 -50.29 5.85 -14.85
N GLY A 903 -50.34 6.46 -16.04
CA GLY A 903 -50.52 7.92 -16.19
C GLY A 903 -49.28 8.76 -15.82
N PHE A 904 -48.11 8.15 -15.60
CA PHE A 904 -46.86 8.86 -15.33
C PHE A 904 -45.67 8.26 -16.07
N THR A 905 -44.63 9.06 -16.25
CA THR A 905 -43.32 8.63 -16.79
C THR A 905 -42.23 8.72 -15.74
N PRO A 906 -41.09 8.03 -15.92
CA PRO A 906 -39.88 8.30 -15.15
C PRO A 906 -39.40 9.75 -15.28
N ASP A 907 -38.85 10.32 -14.21
CA ASP A 907 -38.25 11.65 -14.19
C ASP A 907 -36.79 11.63 -14.70
N ALA A 908 -36.13 10.48 -14.58
CA ALA A 908 -34.74 10.27 -14.99
C ALA A 908 -34.52 8.86 -15.58
N ILE A 909 -33.49 8.72 -16.40
CA ILE A 909 -32.97 7.45 -16.93
C ILE A 909 -31.47 7.35 -16.63
N GLU A 910 -31.08 6.30 -15.92
CA GLU A 910 -29.71 5.84 -15.75
C GLU A 910 -29.38 4.86 -16.87
N LEU A 911 -28.44 5.25 -17.73
CA LEU A 911 -28.24 4.61 -19.04
C LEU A 911 -27.86 3.12 -18.95
N ILE A 912 -27.06 2.77 -17.94
CA ILE A 912 -26.65 1.40 -17.65
C ILE A 912 -26.09 1.33 -16.23
N LEU A 913 -26.58 0.36 -15.46
CA LEU A 913 -26.06 0.03 -14.14
C LEU A 913 -24.73 -0.74 -14.28
N GLU A 914 -23.67 -0.22 -13.66
CA GLU A 914 -22.34 -0.84 -13.57
C GLU A 914 -21.81 -1.40 -14.91
N PRO A 915 -21.58 -0.57 -15.94
CA PRO A 915 -21.17 -1.02 -17.27
C PRO A 915 -19.86 -1.83 -17.25
N GLU A 916 -19.06 -1.74 -16.19
CA GLU A 916 -17.84 -2.52 -15.96
C GLU A 916 -18.08 -4.04 -15.83
N HIS A 917 -19.29 -4.45 -15.44
CA HIS A 917 -19.73 -5.84 -15.42
C HIS A 917 -20.31 -6.30 -16.78
N THR A 918 -20.10 -5.50 -17.81
CA THR A 918 -20.58 -5.70 -19.18
C THR A 918 -19.47 -5.37 -20.19
N PRO A 919 -19.63 -5.69 -21.49
CA PRO A 919 -18.70 -5.30 -22.54
C PRO A 919 -19.07 -3.95 -23.22
N TYR A 920 -19.97 -3.15 -22.64
CA TYR A 920 -20.23 -1.78 -23.13
C TYR A 920 -18.98 -0.91 -23.01
N THR A 921 -18.56 -0.28 -24.10
CA THR A 921 -17.55 0.78 -24.06
C THR A 921 -18.20 2.15 -23.83
N ALA A 922 -17.42 3.15 -23.41
CA ALA A 922 -17.87 4.55 -23.36
C ALA A 922 -18.50 5.02 -24.68
N ALA A 923 -18.01 4.51 -25.82
CA ALA A 923 -18.53 4.87 -27.13
C ALA A 923 -19.89 4.23 -27.44
N ASP A 924 -20.17 3.04 -26.90
CA ASP A 924 -21.47 2.36 -27.05
C ASP A 924 -22.53 3.06 -26.20
N ILE A 925 -22.22 3.33 -24.93
CA ILE A 925 -23.13 4.04 -24.00
C ILE A 925 -23.47 5.43 -24.55
N ALA A 926 -22.48 6.17 -25.06
CA ALA A 926 -22.72 7.50 -25.62
C ALA A 926 -23.52 7.48 -26.94
N ARG A 927 -23.37 6.45 -27.80
CA ARG A 927 -24.25 6.28 -28.98
C ARG A 927 -25.68 5.96 -28.58
N ALA A 928 -25.85 5.02 -27.65
CA ALA A 928 -27.14 4.63 -27.09
C ALA A 928 -27.85 5.84 -26.45
N MET A 929 -27.13 6.68 -25.71
CA MET A 929 -27.62 7.94 -25.16
C MET A 929 -28.15 8.90 -26.24
N VAL A 930 -27.39 9.10 -27.32
CA VAL A 930 -27.78 10.03 -28.41
C VAL A 930 -29.03 9.53 -29.14
N ALA A 931 -29.12 8.24 -29.44
CA ALA A 931 -30.30 7.63 -30.03
C ALA A 931 -31.52 7.73 -29.10
N LEU A 932 -31.34 7.38 -27.82
CA LEU A 932 -32.39 7.44 -26.80
C LEU A 932 -32.93 8.86 -26.61
N VAL A 933 -32.06 9.85 -26.40
CA VAL A 933 -32.49 11.24 -26.18
C VAL A 933 -33.24 11.79 -27.39
N LYS A 934 -32.87 11.39 -28.62
CA LYS A 934 -33.64 11.73 -29.82
C LYS A 934 -35.02 11.08 -29.77
N ARG A 935 -35.10 9.74 -29.65
CA ARG A 935 -36.38 9.00 -29.71
C ARG A 935 -37.35 9.42 -28.61
N LEU A 936 -36.87 9.59 -27.38
CA LEU A 936 -37.69 10.08 -26.27
C LEU A 936 -38.31 11.46 -26.59
N ARG A 937 -37.53 12.39 -27.16
CA ARG A 937 -38.05 13.72 -27.55
C ARG A 937 -39.08 13.62 -28.68
N ASP A 938 -38.86 12.76 -29.66
CA ASP A 938 -39.80 12.52 -30.76
C ASP A 938 -41.16 11.99 -30.23
N HIS A 939 -41.15 11.23 -29.12
CA HIS A 939 -42.34 10.78 -28.39
C HIS A 939 -42.81 11.73 -27.27
N GLY A 940 -42.23 12.93 -27.15
CA GLY A 940 -42.63 13.97 -26.19
C GLY A 940 -42.15 13.74 -24.74
N PHE A 941 -41.10 12.95 -24.54
CA PHE A 941 -40.47 12.68 -23.25
C PHE A 941 -39.11 13.41 -23.10
N THR A 942 -38.87 13.99 -21.93
CA THR A 942 -37.61 14.70 -21.61
C THR A 942 -37.10 14.37 -20.20
N PRO A 943 -36.79 13.10 -19.88
CA PRO A 943 -36.21 12.73 -18.59
C PRO A 943 -34.78 13.26 -18.42
N LYS A 944 -34.31 13.30 -17.19
CA LYS A 944 -32.91 13.59 -16.83
C LYS A 944 -32.00 12.41 -17.13
N ILE A 945 -30.82 12.65 -17.70
CA ILE A 945 -29.88 11.58 -18.09
C ILE A 945 -28.79 11.40 -17.02
N LEU A 946 -28.65 10.17 -16.53
CA LEU A 946 -27.70 9.74 -15.51
C LEU A 946 -26.65 8.81 -16.12
N ALA A 947 -25.37 9.16 -15.97
CA ALA A 947 -24.24 8.36 -16.46
C ALA A 947 -22.93 8.75 -15.73
N PRO A 948 -21.91 7.88 -15.63
CA PRO A 948 -21.81 6.53 -16.18
C PRO A 948 -22.18 5.37 -15.23
N SER A 949 -22.49 5.62 -13.96
CA SER A 949 -22.93 4.60 -12.97
C SER A 949 -21.97 3.40 -12.81
N THR A 950 -20.68 3.68 -12.73
CA THR A 950 -19.63 2.66 -12.56
C THR A 950 -19.37 2.31 -11.09
N THR A 951 -18.88 1.10 -10.84
CA THR A 951 -18.58 0.55 -9.50
C THR A 951 -17.63 1.41 -8.66
N SER A 952 -16.77 2.23 -9.31
CA SER A 952 -15.85 3.14 -8.64
C SER A 952 -15.86 4.56 -9.19
N VAL A 953 -15.53 5.49 -8.30
CA VAL A 953 -15.23 6.91 -8.58
C VAL A 953 -14.19 7.11 -9.68
N TYR A 954 -13.14 6.27 -9.72
CA TYR A 954 -12.06 6.39 -10.69
C TYR A 954 -12.53 6.02 -12.10
N ASN A 955 -13.27 4.92 -12.20
CA ASN A 955 -13.80 4.43 -13.47
C ASN A 955 -14.87 5.39 -13.99
N ALA A 956 -15.68 5.97 -13.10
CA ALA A 956 -16.68 6.97 -13.47
C ALA A 956 -16.00 8.18 -14.15
N ALA A 957 -14.96 8.71 -13.52
CA ALA A 957 -14.21 9.85 -14.01
C ALA A 957 -13.59 9.61 -15.39
N VAL A 958 -13.10 8.40 -15.65
CA VAL A 958 -12.51 8.01 -16.93
C VAL A 958 -13.57 7.77 -18.00
N LEU A 959 -14.65 7.02 -17.69
CA LEU A 959 -15.67 6.66 -18.66
C LEU A 959 -16.47 7.89 -19.11
N TYR A 960 -16.82 8.79 -18.18
CA TYR A 960 -17.51 10.05 -18.49
C TYR A 960 -16.69 10.94 -19.45
N ASP A 961 -15.41 11.21 -19.15
CA ASP A 961 -14.58 12.05 -20.02
C ASP A 961 -14.36 11.42 -21.41
N GLN A 962 -14.46 10.09 -21.54
CA GLN A 962 -14.46 9.36 -22.82
C GLN A 962 -15.80 9.44 -23.56
N MET A 963 -16.94 9.32 -22.86
CA MET A 963 -18.27 9.49 -23.45
C MET A 963 -18.43 10.85 -24.11
N LEU A 964 -17.93 11.91 -23.48
CA LEU A 964 -17.95 13.27 -24.02
C LEU A 964 -17.13 13.47 -25.32
N GLN A 965 -16.29 12.50 -25.72
CA GLN A 965 -15.58 12.54 -27.01
C GLN A 965 -16.45 12.07 -28.19
N VAL A 966 -17.63 11.52 -27.93
CA VAL A 966 -18.54 11.03 -28.97
C VAL A 966 -19.39 12.19 -29.52
N PRO A 967 -19.48 12.37 -30.86
CA PRO A 967 -20.32 13.40 -31.45
C PRO A 967 -21.76 13.35 -30.95
N GLY A 968 -22.30 14.49 -30.56
CA GLY A 968 -23.66 14.62 -30.02
C GLY A 968 -23.82 14.30 -28.53
N ALA A 969 -22.83 13.72 -27.85
CA ALA A 969 -22.94 13.35 -26.44
C ALA A 969 -22.76 14.52 -25.44
N LEU A 970 -22.07 15.59 -25.86
CA LEU A 970 -21.78 16.74 -25.00
C LEU A 970 -23.06 17.49 -24.62
N GLY A 971 -23.25 17.72 -23.32
CA GLY A 971 -24.42 18.43 -22.78
C GLY A 971 -25.70 17.60 -22.70
N LEU A 972 -25.65 16.29 -22.95
CA LEU A 972 -26.80 15.40 -22.77
C LEU A 972 -26.90 14.79 -21.37
N ILE A 973 -25.82 14.75 -20.59
CA ILE A 973 -25.80 14.18 -19.23
C ILE A 973 -26.19 15.28 -18.22
N ASP A 974 -27.22 15.04 -17.41
CA ASP A 974 -27.67 15.96 -16.35
C ASP A 974 -26.99 15.66 -15.00
N GLU A 975 -26.80 14.38 -14.68
CA GLU A 975 -26.14 13.95 -13.45
C GLU A 975 -25.02 12.93 -13.73
N PHE A 976 -23.82 13.25 -13.25
CA PHE A 976 -22.67 12.37 -13.18
C PHE A 976 -22.90 11.33 -12.08
N ALA A 977 -23.15 10.09 -12.48
CA ALA A 977 -23.45 8.97 -11.58
C ALA A 977 -22.21 8.12 -11.25
N TYR A 978 -22.00 7.78 -9.99
CA TYR A 978 -20.91 6.91 -9.53
C TYR A 978 -21.28 6.07 -8.31
N HIS A 979 -20.64 4.92 -8.14
CA HIS A 979 -20.77 4.06 -6.96
C HIS A 979 -19.51 4.10 -6.09
N ARG A 980 -19.62 3.60 -4.85
CA ARG A 980 -18.58 3.65 -3.80
C ARG A 980 -18.00 2.29 -3.41
N TYR A 981 -18.18 1.25 -4.23
CA TYR A 981 -17.69 -0.12 -3.96
C TYR A 981 -16.16 -0.26 -3.91
N VAL A 982 -15.42 0.72 -4.41
CA VAL A 982 -13.96 0.80 -4.29
C VAL A 982 -13.57 2.09 -3.55
N ALA A 983 -12.68 1.96 -2.57
CA ALA A 983 -12.22 3.07 -1.73
C ALA A 983 -11.69 4.25 -2.57
N ALA A 984 -12.36 5.40 -2.48
CA ALA A 984 -12.01 6.61 -3.21
C ALA A 984 -11.05 7.49 -2.41
N SER A 985 -10.00 8.00 -3.06
CA SER A 985 -9.11 8.98 -2.42
C SER A 985 -9.69 10.39 -2.51
N TYR A 986 -9.38 11.25 -1.53
CA TYR A 986 -9.83 12.64 -1.50
C TYR A 986 -9.57 13.42 -2.82
N PRO A 987 -8.42 13.28 -3.51
CA PRO A 987 -8.21 13.91 -4.82
C PRO A 987 -9.11 13.37 -5.93
N ALA A 988 -9.52 12.10 -5.87
CA ALA A 988 -10.45 11.51 -6.83
C ALA A 988 -11.87 12.04 -6.62
N MET A 989 -12.32 12.10 -5.36
CA MET A 989 -13.58 12.73 -4.95
C MET A 989 -13.65 14.21 -5.35
N ALA A 990 -12.57 14.94 -5.13
CA ALA A 990 -12.48 16.34 -5.56
C ALA A 990 -12.52 16.45 -7.10
N ALA A 991 -11.88 15.54 -7.84
CA ALA A 991 -11.89 15.56 -9.30
C ALA A 991 -13.29 15.34 -9.91
N ILE A 992 -14.18 14.57 -9.26
CA ILE A 992 -15.60 14.51 -9.66
C ILE A 992 -16.32 15.82 -9.31
N GLY A 993 -16.16 16.33 -8.09
CA GLY A 993 -16.79 17.59 -7.65
C GLY A 993 -16.40 18.82 -8.48
N GLN A 994 -15.23 18.80 -9.13
CA GLN A 994 -14.80 19.83 -10.08
C GLN A 994 -15.44 19.71 -11.47
N ARG A 995 -15.98 18.54 -11.88
CA ARG A 995 -16.69 18.40 -13.16
C ARG A 995 -18.02 19.15 -13.16
N TRP A 996 -18.67 19.30 -12.00
CA TRP A 996 -19.81 20.21 -11.84
C TRP A 996 -19.46 21.66 -12.20
N LEU A 997 -18.31 22.16 -11.73
CA LEU A 997 -17.84 23.51 -12.06
C LEU A 997 -17.37 23.66 -13.52
N ARG A 998 -16.94 22.57 -14.17
CA ARG A 998 -16.45 22.55 -15.55
C ARG A 998 -17.58 22.45 -16.58
N ASP A 999 -18.55 21.56 -16.33
CA ASP A 999 -19.55 21.12 -17.30
C ASP A 999 -20.99 21.49 -16.92
N GLY A 1000 -21.23 21.98 -15.69
CA GLY A 1000 -22.57 22.24 -15.14
C GLY A 1000 -23.31 21.00 -14.64
N VAL A 1001 -22.73 19.81 -14.78
CA VAL A 1001 -23.34 18.51 -14.48
C VAL A 1001 -23.31 18.22 -12.98
N LYS A 1002 -24.46 17.93 -12.36
CA LYS A 1002 -24.52 17.57 -10.93
C LYS A 1002 -23.83 16.23 -10.68
N THR A 1003 -23.30 15.97 -9.49
CA THR A 1003 -22.80 14.64 -9.12
C THR A 1003 -23.83 13.87 -8.30
N ALA A 1004 -23.86 12.55 -8.45
CA ALA A 1004 -24.84 11.66 -7.83
C ALA A 1004 -24.15 10.36 -7.39
N MET A 1005 -24.16 10.08 -6.09
CA MET A 1005 -23.67 8.80 -5.55
C MET A 1005 -24.82 7.80 -5.59
N LEU A 1006 -24.86 6.97 -6.63
CA LEU A 1006 -26.03 6.17 -6.96
C LEU A 1006 -25.98 4.72 -6.48
N GLU A 1007 -24.89 4.21 -5.93
CA GLU A 1007 -24.95 2.91 -5.23
C GLU A 1007 -23.79 2.69 -4.25
N HIS A 1008 -24.11 2.17 -3.08
CA HIS A 1008 -23.15 1.65 -2.11
C HIS A 1008 -23.82 0.66 -1.16
N ILE A 1009 -23.10 -0.36 -0.69
CA ILE A 1009 -23.56 -1.31 0.33
C ILE A 1009 -22.77 -1.02 1.60
N GLY A 1010 -23.47 -0.54 2.63
CA GLY A 1010 -22.92 -0.42 3.98
C GLY A 1010 -22.05 0.82 4.14
N ALA A 1011 -22.32 1.85 3.34
CA ALA A 1011 -21.70 3.15 3.51
C ALA A 1011 -21.87 3.64 4.96
N SER A 1012 -21.00 4.55 5.37
CA SER A 1012 -21.01 5.22 6.66
C SER A 1012 -21.51 6.67 6.56
N PHE A 1013 -21.86 7.29 7.69
CA PHE A 1013 -22.12 8.74 7.72
C PHE A 1013 -20.91 9.59 7.30
N ALA A 1014 -19.69 9.11 7.55
CA ALA A 1014 -18.47 9.78 7.08
C ALA A 1014 -18.44 9.87 5.56
N GLU A 1015 -18.83 8.79 4.87
CA GLU A 1015 -18.88 8.76 3.41
C GLU A 1015 -19.97 9.69 2.86
N LEU A 1016 -21.17 9.71 3.44
CA LEU A 1016 -22.19 10.72 3.09
C LEU A 1016 -21.65 12.15 3.22
N TYR A 1017 -20.94 12.45 4.32
CA TYR A 1017 -20.34 13.78 4.52
C TYR A 1017 -19.30 14.12 3.45
N GLU A 1018 -18.40 13.19 3.12
CA GLU A 1018 -17.42 13.34 2.04
C GLU A 1018 -18.07 13.54 0.66
N ASP A 1019 -19.09 12.75 0.33
CA ASP A 1019 -19.81 12.86 -0.94
C ASP A 1019 -20.44 14.27 -1.08
N LEU A 1020 -21.08 14.76 -0.01
CA LEU A 1020 -21.71 16.09 0.01
C LEU A 1020 -20.70 17.26 -0.03
N VAL A 1021 -19.55 17.14 0.65
CA VAL A 1021 -18.58 18.25 0.80
C VAL A 1021 -17.50 18.27 -0.29
N VAL A 1022 -17.03 17.09 -0.71
CA VAL A 1022 -15.85 16.95 -1.58
C VAL A 1022 -16.24 16.65 -3.03
N ALA A 1023 -17.19 15.73 -3.24
CA ALA A 1023 -17.71 15.41 -4.56
C ALA A 1023 -18.91 16.29 -4.97
N ASN A 1024 -19.41 17.15 -4.07
CA ASN A 1024 -20.62 17.99 -4.28
C ASN A 1024 -21.88 17.20 -4.65
N ALA A 1025 -22.02 15.97 -4.12
CA ALA A 1025 -23.15 15.10 -4.42
C ALA A 1025 -24.50 15.81 -4.18
N SER A 1026 -25.36 15.74 -5.19
CA SER A 1026 -26.71 16.33 -5.21
C SER A 1026 -27.80 15.28 -4.96
N SER A 1027 -27.49 14.00 -5.16
CA SER A 1027 -28.27 12.87 -4.68
C SER A 1027 -27.35 11.77 -4.18
N TRP A 1028 -27.90 10.90 -3.32
CA TRP A 1028 -27.16 9.86 -2.63
C TRP A 1028 -28.10 8.71 -2.26
N MET A 1029 -27.71 7.45 -2.48
CA MET A 1029 -28.46 6.27 -2.02
C MET A 1029 -27.59 5.15 -1.42
N GLN A 1030 -28.18 4.37 -0.51
CA GLN A 1030 -27.77 2.99 -0.26
C GLN A 1030 -28.36 2.07 -1.33
N PHE A 1031 -27.71 0.94 -1.56
CA PHE A 1031 -28.10 -0.11 -2.51
C PHE A 1031 -29.58 -0.52 -2.44
N ALA A 1032 -30.16 -0.58 -1.24
CA ALA A 1032 -31.52 -1.09 -1.05
C ALA A 1032 -32.31 -0.33 0.03
N ASN A 1033 -33.63 -0.22 -0.22
CA ASN A 1033 -34.58 0.32 0.75
C ASN A 1033 -34.84 -0.67 1.89
N ALA A 1034 -35.09 -1.95 1.55
CA ALA A 1034 -35.29 -2.99 2.54
C ALA A 1034 -34.88 -4.39 2.09
N TYR A 1035 -34.49 -5.23 3.06
CA TYR A 1035 -34.08 -6.61 2.80
C TYR A 1035 -34.36 -7.56 3.98
N CYS A 1036 -34.54 -8.85 3.67
CA CYS A 1036 -34.71 -9.92 4.64
C CYS A 1036 -33.42 -10.75 4.78
N GLY A 1037 -32.61 -10.46 5.80
CA GLY A 1037 -31.38 -11.19 6.10
C GLY A 1037 -31.45 -11.94 7.43
N ARG A 1038 -30.71 -13.05 7.55
CA ARG A 1038 -30.28 -13.57 8.86
C ARG A 1038 -29.23 -12.63 9.46
N ARG A 1039 -29.00 -12.71 10.78
CA ARG A 1039 -28.05 -11.88 11.58
C ARG A 1039 -26.58 -11.99 11.12
N ASP A 1040 -26.29 -12.88 10.19
CA ASP A 1040 -24.97 -13.29 9.71
C ASP A 1040 -24.66 -12.81 8.26
N ASN A 1041 -25.54 -12.04 7.61
CA ASN A 1041 -25.27 -11.45 6.28
C ASN A 1041 -24.69 -10.00 6.38
N PRO A 1042 -23.52 -9.69 5.79
CA PRO A 1042 -22.94 -8.33 5.80
C PRO A 1042 -23.79 -7.26 5.09
N ALA A 1043 -24.77 -7.61 4.26
CA ALA A 1043 -25.73 -6.65 3.69
C ALA A 1043 -26.64 -5.97 4.74
N GLN A 1044 -26.57 -6.34 6.02
CA GLN A 1044 -27.46 -5.86 7.08
C GLN A 1044 -27.44 -4.35 7.33
N ASP A 1045 -26.27 -3.69 7.32
CA ASP A 1045 -26.19 -2.22 7.44
C ASP A 1045 -26.09 -1.53 6.07
N GLY A 1046 -26.14 -2.29 4.96
CA GLY A 1046 -26.14 -1.78 3.59
C GLY A 1046 -27.51 -1.54 2.96
N VAL A 1047 -28.52 -1.41 3.81
CA VAL A 1047 -29.91 -1.09 3.45
C VAL A 1047 -30.43 -0.03 4.42
N TYR A 1048 -31.53 0.66 4.10
CA TYR A 1048 -32.14 1.56 5.08
C TYR A 1048 -32.91 0.83 6.19
N TYR A 1049 -33.63 -0.25 5.83
CA TYR A 1049 -34.46 -1.02 6.76
C TYR A 1049 -34.25 -2.53 6.65
N GLN A 1050 -34.04 -3.19 7.79
CA GLN A 1050 -34.11 -4.65 7.88
C GLN A 1050 -35.53 -5.09 8.19
N VAL A 1051 -36.01 -6.11 7.48
CA VAL A 1051 -37.27 -6.78 7.77
C VAL A 1051 -36.98 -8.13 8.43
N ASN A 1052 -37.26 -8.22 9.72
CA ASN A 1052 -37.13 -9.45 10.49
C ASN A 1052 -38.42 -10.28 10.36
N GLN A 1053 -38.32 -11.45 9.71
CA GLN A 1053 -39.43 -12.39 9.49
C GLN A 1053 -39.33 -13.68 10.35
N THR A 1054 -38.59 -13.65 11.47
CA THR A 1054 -38.43 -14.83 12.37
C THR A 1054 -39.76 -15.30 12.96
N GLU A 1055 -40.72 -14.37 13.12
CA GLU A 1055 -42.14 -14.65 13.37
C GLU A 1055 -42.91 -14.34 12.05
N PRO A 1056 -43.18 -15.31 11.16
CA PRO A 1056 -43.68 -15.01 9.81
C PRO A 1056 -45.02 -14.27 9.76
N GLY A 1057 -45.90 -14.48 10.75
CA GLY A 1057 -47.16 -13.74 10.90
C GLY A 1057 -47.04 -12.37 11.58
N ARG A 1058 -45.85 -11.99 12.07
CA ARG A 1058 -45.59 -10.72 12.79
C ARG A 1058 -44.22 -10.13 12.43
N PRO A 1059 -43.96 -9.84 11.14
CA PRO A 1059 -42.70 -9.27 10.70
C PRO A 1059 -42.42 -7.91 11.35
N ARG A 1060 -41.14 -7.62 11.64
CA ARG A 1060 -40.72 -6.37 12.31
C ARG A 1060 -39.72 -5.59 11.45
N ILE A 1061 -39.98 -4.30 11.26
CA ILE A 1061 -39.11 -3.39 10.52
C ILE A 1061 -38.18 -2.64 11.49
N ASN A 1062 -36.87 -2.72 11.24
CA ASN A 1062 -35.83 -2.07 12.04
C ASN A 1062 -34.99 -1.16 11.14
N ILE A 1063 -34.76 0.09 11.56
CA ILE A 1063 -33.82 1.00 10.91
C ILE A 1063 -32.37 0.56 11.17
N THR A 1064 -31.51 0.60 10.15
CA THR A 1064 -30.10 0.19 10.25
C THR A 1064 -29.25 1.22 10.98
N ASN A 1065 -28.03 0.84 11.39
CA ASN A 1065 -27.21 1.66 12.28
C ASN A 1065 -26.78 2.99 11.65
N GLU A 1066 -26.50 3.00 10.35
CA GLU A 1066 -26.15 4.21 9.61
C GLU A 1066 -27.39 4.99 9.12
N ALA A 1067 -28.50 4.32 8.79
CA ALA A 1067 -29.75 4.99 8.43
C ALA A 1067 -30.31 5.91 9.54
N LYS A 1068 -30.09 5.54 10.81
CA LYS A 1068 -30.30 6.40 11.98
C LYS A 1068 -29.59 7.76 11.87
N ARG A 1069 -28.37 7.79 11.32
CA ARG A 1069 -27.58 9.01 11.12
C ARG A 1069 -27.97 9.71 9.82
N TYR A 1070 -28.24 8.98 8.74
CA TYR A 1070 -28.73 9.55 7.47
C TYR A 1070 -30.04 10.31 7.65
N ARG A 1071 -30.96 9.80 8.46
CA ARG A 1071 -32.20 10.48 8.82
C ARG A 1071 -31.99 11.93 9.28
N GLN A 1072 -30.93 12.20 10.04
CA GLN A 1072 -30.63 13.55 10.52
C GLN A 1072 -30.41 14.53 9.35
N VAL A 1073 -29.94 14.07 8.19
CA VAL A 1073 -29.92 14.87 6.96
C VAL A 1073 -31.24 14.72 6.20
N PHE A 1074 -31.66 13.48 5.91
CA PHE A 1074 -32.70 13.16 4.92
C PHE A 1074 -34.11 13.64 5.30
N ALA A 1075 -34.45 13.61 6.59
CA ALA A 1075 -35.77 14.01 7.06
C ALA A 1075 -35.98 15.54 7.03
N TYR A 1076 -34.90 16.32 7.02
CA TYR A 1076 -34.95 17.78 7.17
C TYR A 1076 -34.53 18.53 5.91
N VAL A 1077 -33.45 18.09 5.25
CA VAL A 1077 -33.00 18.63 3.96
C VAL A 1077 -33.87 17.98 2.88
N ARG A 1078 -34.61 18.77 2.09
CA ARG A 1078 -35.51 18.25 1.05
C ARG A 1078 -35.00 18.58 -0.36
N ARG A 1079 -35.53 17.92 -1.39
CA ARG A 1079 -35.27 18.26 -2.81
C ARG A 1079 -35.40 19.78 -3.05
N GLY A 1080 -34.45 20.34 -3.78
CA GLY A 1080 -34.35 21.77 -4.07
C GLY A 1080 -33.65 22.58 -2.98
N ALA A 1081 -33.27 21.99 -1.84
CA ALA A 1081 -32.42 22.65 -0.86
C ALA A 1081 -31.04 22.97 -1.47
N VAL A 1082 -30.51 24.15 -1.15
CA VAL A 1082 -29.16 24.57 -1.56
C VAL A 1082 -28.21 24.37 -0.39
N ARG A 1083 -27.11 23.64 -0.60
CA ARG A 1083 -26.03 23.55 0.40
C ARG A 1083 -25.34 24.91 0.50
N VAL A 1084 -25.18 25.45 1.70
CA VAL A 1084 -24.58 26.76 1.97
C VAL A 1084 -23.29 26.65 2.78
N GLY A 1085 -22.62 27.77 3.02
CA GLY A 1085 -21.42 27.85 3.83
C GLY A 1085 -21.65 27.36 5.26
N ALA A 1086 -20.75 26.48 5.72
CA ALA A 1086 -20.66 26.09 7.12
C ALA A 1086 -19.19 25.83 7.46
N THR A 1087 -18.69 26.45 8.52
CA THR A 1087 -17.29 26.30 8.97
C THR A 1087 -17.24 26.05 10.47
N SER A 1088 -16.20 25.38 10.94
CA SER A 1088 -15.98 25.06 12.36
C SER A 1088 -14.60 25.56 12.79
N ARG A 1089 -14.51 26.16 13.97
CA ARG A 1089 -13.21 26.48 14.61
C ARG A 1089 -12.48 25.24 15.14
N ASN A 1090 -13.15 24.10 15.19
CA ASN A 1090 -12.57 22.78 15.49
C ASN A 1090 -13.03 21.77 14.42
N PRO A 1091 -12.50 21.84 13.18
CA PRO A 1091 -13.00 21.05 12.05
C PRO A 1091 -12.59 19.56 12.10
N THR A 1092 -11.79 19.15 13.09
CA THR A 1092 -11.44 17.74 13.33
C THR A 1092 -12.45 17.02 14.23
N ASP A 1093 -12.97 17.72 15.25
CA ASP A 1093 -13.94 17.14 16.18
C ASP A 1093 -15.40 17.45 15.79
N LEU A 1094 -15.64 18.57 15.11
CA LEU A 1094 -16.97 19.09 14.74
C LEU A 1094 -17.01 19.43 13.25
N LEU A 1095 -17.73 18.61 12.48
CA LEU A 1095 -17.88 18.70 11.03
C LEU A 1095 -19.29 19.19 10.67
N PRO A 1096 -19.45 20.46 10.26
CA PRO A 1096 -20.76 21.03 9.97
C PRO A 1096 -21.12 20.91 8.49
N LEU A 1097 -22.42 20.87 8.23
CA LEU A 1097 -23.09 21.16 6.96
C LEU A 1097 -24.17 22.21 7.24
N ALA A 1098 -24.52 23.00 6.23
CA ALA A 1098 -25.71 23.83 6.29
C ALA A 1098 -26.44 23.84 4.95
N PHE A 1099 -27.76 24.03 5.01
CA PHE A 1099 -28.64 24.05 3.85
C PHE A 1099 -29.70 25.14 4.01
N ARG A 1100 -30.10 25.76 2.90
CA ARG A 1100 -31.32 26.57 2.81
C ARG A 1100 -32.37 25.76 2.06
N ASN A 1101 -33.46 25.39 2.73
CA ASN A 1101 -34.57 24.65 2.11
C ASN A 1101 -35.36 25.56 1.14
N VAL A 1102 -36.19 24.93 0.31
CA VAL A 1102 -37.04 25.62 -0.70
C VAL A 1102 -38.03 26.63 -0.08
N ASN A 1103 -38.38 26.47 1.19
CA ASN A 1103 -39.21 27.40 1.96
C ASN A 1103 -38.43 28.56 2.60
N GLY A 1104 -37.14 28.72 2.26
CA GLY A 1104 -36.24 29.75 2.78
C GLY A 1104 -35.60 29.43 4.13
N LYS A 1105 -36.12 28.45 4.87
CA LYS A 1105 -35.64 28.10 6.22
C LYS A 1105 -34.22 27.54 6.21
N THR A 1106 -33.45 27.90 7.24
CA THR A 1106 -32.05 27.45 7.37
C THR A 1106 -31.95 26.20 8.25
N ILE A 1107 -31.14 25.25 7.81
CA ILE A 1107 -30.81 24.02 8.54
C ILE A 1107 -29.30 23.96 8.72
N ALA A 1108 -28.84 23.64 9.93
CA ALA A 1108 -27.46 23.26 10.21
C ALA A 1108 -27.42 21.82 10.70
N VAL A 1109 -26.55 21.00 10.11
CA VAL A 1109 -26.27 19.63 10.55
C VAL A 1109 -24.85 19.61 11.12
N VAL A 1110 -24.66 19.07 12.31
CA VAL A 1110 -23.36 18.95 12.97
C VAL A 1110 -23.06 17.50 13.26
N TRP A 1111 -21.98 16.98 12.70
CA TRP A 1111 -21.45 15.67 13.04
C TRP A 1111 -20.25 15.83 13.97
N ALA A 1112 -20.30 15.16 15.12
CA ALA A 1112 -19.25 15.21 16.12
C ALA A 1112 -18.46 13.89 16.13
N THR A 1113 -17.17 13.91 15.79
CA THR A 1113 -16.31 12.71 15.88
C THR A 1113 -15.92 12.41 17.33
N ARG A 1114 -15.89 13.45 18.17
CA ARG A 1114 -15.72 13.38 19.63
C ARG A 1114 -16.88 14.03 20.36
N ALA A 1115 -17.09 13.65 21.62
CA ALA A 1115 -18.09 14.29 22.46
C ALA A 1115 -17.70 15.76 22.70
N ALA A 1116 -18.58 16.69 22.35
CA ALA A 1116 -18.29 18.11 22.35
C ALA A 1116 -19.55 18.95 22.63
N THR A 1117 -19.35 20.07 23.33
CA THR A 1117 -20.31 21.17 23.41
C THR A 1117 -19.85 22.25 22.42
N PHE A 1118 -20.79 22.85 21.69
CA PHE A 1118 -20.54 23.80 20.61
C PHE A 1118 -21.65 24.85 20.52
N GLU A 1119 -21.36 25.94 19.82
CA GLU A 1119 -22.32 26.99 19.46
C GLU A 1119 -22.40 27.14 17.95
N VAL A 1120 -23.60 27.36 17.41
CA VAL A 1120 -23.83 27.63 15.99
C VAL A 1120 -24.27 29.09 15.84
N THR A 1121 -23.45 29.87 15.12
CA THR A 1121 -23.67 31.28 14.78
C THR A 1121 -23.98 31.46 13.30
N GLY A 1122 -24.49 32.64 12.91
CA GLY A 1122 -24.85 32.95 11.52
C GLY A 1122 -26.21 32.41 11.08
N LEU A 1123 -26.98 31.84 12.00
CA LEU A 1123 -28.39 31.51 11.81
C LEU A 1123 -29.26 32.80 11.90
N PRO A 1124 -30.33 32.93 11.10
CA PRO A 1124 -31.33 33.97 11.26
C PRO A 1124 -31.94 34.03 12.68
N ALA A 1125 -32.50 35.18 13.06
CA ALA A 1125 -33.26 35.28 14.31
C ALA A 1125 -34.55 34.46 14.23
N GLY A 1126 -34.84 33.63 15.23
CA GLY A 1126 -35.96 32.69 15.16
C GLY A 1126 -35.94 31.65 16.28
N THR A 1127 -36.84 30.67 16.17
CA THR A 1127 -36.91 29.52 17.07
C THR A 1127 -36.43 28.28 16.35
N TYR A 1128 -35.45 27.59 16.92
CA TYR A 1128 -34.81 26.42 16.35
C TYR A 1128 -35.18 25.16 17.14
N GLY A 1129 -35.67 24.15 16.44
CA GLY A 1129 -35.75 22.78 16.94
C GLY A 1129 -34.40 22.08 16.79
N LEU A 1130 -34.10 21.16 17.71
CA LEU A 1130 -32.84 20.41 17.75
C LEU A 1130 -33.16 18.92 17.89
N ASN A 1131 -32.89 18.13 16.86
CA ASN A 1131 -33.00 16.66 16.91
C ASN A 1131 -31.59 16.06 16.77
N PHE A 1132 -31.29 14.96 17.46
CA PHE A 1132 -30.01 14.28 17.27
C PHE A 1132 -30.15 12.76 17.23
N GLY A 1133 -29.13 12.13 16.64
CA GLY A 1133 -29.02 10.69 16.58
C GLY A 1133 -27.59 10.15 16.60
N THR A 1134 -27.48 8.91 17.04
CA THR A 1134 -26.28 8.07 17.05
C THR A 1134 -26.60 6.75 16.35
N THR A 1135 -25.61 5.89 16.15
CA THR A 1135 -25.83 4.50 15.70
C THR A 1135 -26.55 3.64 16.75
N GLY A 1136 -26.62 4.08 18.01
CA GLY A 1136 -27.18 3.33 19.14
C GLY A 1136 -28.71 3.39 19.27
N ALA A 1137 -29.19 3.43 20.51
CA ALA A 1137 -30.61 3.53 20.85
C ALA A 1137 -31.14 4.98 20.80
N GLN A 1138 -30.27 5.97 21.06
CA GLN A 1138 -30.60 7.39 20.95
C GLN A 1138 -30.33 7.85 19.51
N TRP A 1139 -31.33 7.77 18.64
CA TRP A 1139 -31.19 8.06 17.20
C TRP A 1139 -32.20 9.05 16.60
N ASN A 1140 -33.30 9.30 17.30
CA ASN A 1140 -34.29 10.33 17.00
C ASN A 1140 -34.71 10.97 18.32
N VAL A 1141 -33.85 11.83 18.88
CA VAL A 1141 -34.05 12.44 20.19
C VAL A 1141 -34.12 13.95 20.06
N ASP A 1142 -35.30 14.51 20.33
CA ASP A 1142 -35.50 15.95 20.40
C ASP A 1142 -34.88 16.55 21.67
N ARG A 1143 -34.43 17.80 21.55
CA ARG A 1143 -34.04 18.68 22.65
C ARG A 1143 -35.00 19.86 22.71
N PRO A 1144 -35.10 20.57 23.86
CA PRO A 1144 -35.89 21.79 23.95
C PRO A 1144 -35.49 22.80 22.87
N ASP A 1145 -36.49 23.42 22.25
CA ASP A 1145 -36.31 24.46 21.25
C ASP A 1145 -35.52 25.65 21.83
N GLN A 1146 -34.70 26.28 20.99
CA GLN A 1146 -33.91 27.45 21.36
C GLN A 1146 -34.32 28.64 20.50
N ARG A 1147 -34.74 29.73 21.15
CA ARG A 1147 -34.96 31.01 20.50
C ARG A 1147 -33.67 31.82 20.50
N ILE A 1148 -33.32 32.39 19.35
CA ILE A 1148 -32.18 33.31 19.20
C ILE A 1148 -32.63 34.64 18.62
N ASP A 1149 -32.09 35.73 19.17
CA ASP A 1149 -32.24 37.09 18.66
C ASP A 1149 -31.21 37.37 17.54
N PRO A 1150 -31.32 38.49 16.79
CA PRO A 1150 -30.36 38.81 15.73
C PRO A 1150 -28.91 38.81 16.21
N GLY A 1151 -28.06 37.97 15.59
CA GLY A 1151 -26.66 37.78 15.98
C GLY A 1151 -26.42 36.79 17.13
N GLY A 1152 -27.47 36.14 17.65
CA GLY A 1152 -27.37 35.10 18.68
C GLY A 1152 -26.77 33.78 18.19
N SER A 1153 -26.64 32.81 19.11
CA SER A 1153 -26.13 31.46 18.85
C SER A 1153 -27.02 30.38 19.44
N VAL A 1154 -27.19 29.27 18.71
CA VAL A 1154 -27.78 28.03 19.26
C VAL A 1154 -26.67 27.25 19.94
N ARG A 1155 -26.87 26.80 21.18
CA ARG A 1155 -25.87 26.03 21.94
C ARG A 1155 -26.28 24.58 22.07
N ALA A 1156 -25.40 23.65 21.77
CA ALA A 1156 -25.70 22.24 21.79
C ALA A 1156 -24.53 21.38 22.26
N SER A 1157 -24.83 20.13 22.63
CA SER A 1157 -23.81 19.12 22.89
C SER A 1157 -24.18 17.80 22.22
N LEU A 1158 -23.15 17.11 21.73
CA LEU A 1158 -23.25 15.83 21.04
C LEU A 1158 -22.32 14.81 21.71
N PRO A 1159 -22.73 13.52 21.81
CA PRO A 1159 -21.81 12.42 22.09
C PRO A 1159 -20.92 12.14 20.87
N ALA A 1160 -19.81 11.43 21.09
CA ALA A 1160 -18.91 11.00 20.02
C ALA A 1160 -19.65 10.12 18.99
N GLY A 1161 -19.43 10.39 17.69
CA GLY A 1161 -20.10 9.73 16.57
C GLY A 1161 -21.54 10.19 16.31
N GLY A 1162 -22.08 11.11 17.13
CA GLY A 1162 -23.44 11.63 17.00
C GLY A 1162 -23.57 12.71 15.92
N VAL A 1163 -24.77 12.79 15.34
CA VAL A 1163 -25.18 13.79 14.35
C VAL A 1163 -26.39 14.54 14.90
N MET A 1164 -26.36 15.86 14.87
CA MET A 1164 -27.48 16.72 15.27
C MET A 1164 -27.93 17.57 14.09
N THR A 1165 -29.24 17.76 13.98
CA THR A 1165 -29.84 18.69 13.04
C THR A 1165 -30.59 19.77 13.79
N ILE A 1166 -30.22 21.01 13.50
CA ILE A 1166 -30.75 22.24 14.03
C ILE A 1166 -31.56 22.87 12.89
N TYR A 1167 -32.86 23.00 13.08
CA TYR A 1167 -33.80 23.42 12.03
C TYR A 1167 -34.74 24.51 12.56
N GLU A 1168 -34.99 25.51 11.73
CA GLU A 1168 -35.92 26.60 12.03
C GLU A 1168 -37.37 26.06 12.06
N ARG A 1169 -38.12 26.39 13.12
CA ARG A 1169 -39.51 25.94 13.34
C ARG A 1169 -40.47 26.51 12.32
#